data_AF-A0A928FBS4-F1
#
_entry.id   AF-A0A928FBS4-F1
#
_cell.length_a   1.000
_cell.length_b   1.000
_cell.length_c   1.000
_cell.angle_alpha   90.00
_cell.angle_beta   90.00
_cell.angle_gamma   90.00
#
_symmetry.space_group_name_H-M   'P 1'
#
loop_
_entity.id
_entity.type
_entity.pdbx_description
1 polymer ?
#
loop_
_entity_poly.entity_id
_entity_poly.type
_entity_poly.pdbx_seq_one_letter_code
_entity_poly.pdbx_strand_id
1 'polypeptide(L)'
;MTKNTTRKALLTSILSLMLCFSMLIGTTFAWFTDTVTSAGNIIKTGKLDVALHWADGTTAVPDADADAGWTDASSGPIFNYDNWEPGYVQVRHIRIANKGTLAFKYNVSIIANGDVSDLSDVIDVYYVDPAVQVADRTDLTADMKLGTLTEVLAKLGETGNGTLEKGKSDVITIAFKMQETAGNEYQNLAIGSDFSVVLMATQMTAETDSFDKEYDKDSEFLVVNESVSITNNAGKLASEAVFTADMPYGTLKVTVPAGAQLCSDEVASLKLTVKNAESGYNGALTASQVANGYVIYVDGVADYINPYLTATGNKIYNYGDIKVELPIGAGRNDVKVYKDGMMPTTTWASYDPATGIVTFSTDYLTPFSQAKQSNITVVYTKLSEAEKELNEALENVTAGDSVSINSTADNTVSVNNIADALNGSSDVTLVGNGAANTIVASNGATVNADSLTVKDMTIQSVGTTTINGNNTTIEGVTYQSAGASYGLTVSGSDTTIKNTTVEGAMASQGLLVIASGSDTATSVTNISGLTITDTTTLWGSSSGLVFSNMNGTMNLSDSTIKVKGSAFSFGPSNSTIRGYVNVSNSTIDSSSASVSSVKASTFDNVTFENTWSTDAITFRAGGTTNTFTNCEFKADIDFQSANYSNKNVTLTFNNCTFNGVLITAANIKDHFVFDNGSFGLQNRDKLTVIVDGTTVDLNN
;
A
#
# COMPACT_ATOMS: atom_id res chain seq x y z
N MET A 1 -25.50 56.35 22.24
CA MET A 1 -25.01 56.17 20.85
C MET A 1 -26.00 55.31 20.11
N THR A 2 -26.49 55.79 18.97
CA THR A 2 -27.60 55.22 18.20
C THR A 2 -27.23 53.86 17.58
N LYS A 3 -28.12 52.87 17.75
CA LYS A 3 -28.05 51.47 17.29
C LYS A 3 -27.76 51.27 15.77
N ASN A 4 -27.68 52.35 15.01
CA ASN A 4 -27.41 52.39 13.57
C ASN A 4 -25.92 52.50 13.20
N THR A 5 -25.05 52.91 14.12
CA THR A 5 -23.60 53.04 13.81
C THR A 5 -22.90 51.68 13.76
N THR A 6 -23.29 50.73 14.61
CA THR A 6 -22.70 49.38 14.67
C THR A 6 -23.03 48.53 13.44
N ARG A 7 -24.24 48.65 12.87
CA ARG A 7 -24.62 47.95 11.62
C ARG A 7 -23.87 48.49 10.40
N LYS A 8 -23.63 49.80 10.34
CA LYS A 8 -22.82 50.41 9.27
C LYS A 8 -21.35 50.01 9.38
N ALA A 9 -20.81 49.97 10.60
CA ALA A 9 -19.45 49.50 10.86
C ALA A 9 -19.24 48.04 10.43
N LEU A 10 -20.20 47.16 10.70
CA LEU A 10 -20.16 45.74 10.29
C LEU A 10 -20.18 45.59 8.76
N LEU A 11 -21.04 46.35 8.07
CA LEU A 11 -21.11 46.35 6.61
C LEU A 11 -19.82 46.88 5.96
N THR A 12 -19.20 47.91 6.54
CA THR A 12 -17.90 48.41 6.07
C THR A 12 -16.76 47.41 6.31
N SER A 13 -16.78 46.64 7.40
CA SER A 13 -15.77 45.59 7.65
C SER A 13 -15.92 44.39 6.72
N ILE A 14 -17.15 43.97 6.38
CA ILE A 14 -17.38 42.90 5.39
C ILE A 14 -16.96 43.37 4.00
N LEU A 15 -17.27 44.62 3.63
CA LEU A 15 -16.87 45.18 2.36
C LEU A 15 -15.34 45.33 2.24
N SER A 16 -14.65 45.71 3.34
CA SER A 16 -13.19 45.72 3.35
C SER A 16 -12.59 44.32 3.25
N LEU A 17 -13.20 43.31 3.88
CA LEU A 17 -12.75 41.92 3.77
C LEU A 17 -12.89 41.40 2.33
N MET A 18 -14.03 41.68 1.67
CA MET A 18 -14.22 41.33 0.26
C MET A 18 -13.26 42.08 -0.65
N LEU A 19 -12.94 43.35 -0.36
CA LEU A 19 -11.92 44.09 -1.10
C LEU A 19 -10.54 43.44 -0.93
N CYS A 20 -10.17 43.03 0.30
CA CYS A 20 -8.94 42.29 0.56
C CYS A 20 -8.91 40.95 -0.17
N PHE A 21 -10.00 40.18 -0.16
CA PHE A 21 -10.09 38.93 -0.93
C PHE A 21 -10.06 39.18 -2.44
N SER A 22 -10.64 40.28 -2.93
CA SER A 22 -10.56 40.64 -4.35
C SER A 22 -9.14 41.08 -4.78
N MET A 23 -8.40 41.77 -3.91
CA MET A 23 -6.97 42.03 -4.13
C MET A 23 -6.17 40.73 -4.04
N LEU A 24 -6.49 39.83 -3.11
CA LEU A 24 -5.80 38.54 -2.94
C LEU A 24 -6.04 37.57 -4.12
N ILE A 25 -7.26 37.55 -4.67
CA ILE A 25 -7.62 36.79 -5.87
C ILE A 25 -7.04 37.47 -7.13
N GLY A 26 -6.89 38.81 -7.11
CA GLY A 26 -6.20 39.56 -8.19
C GLY A 26 -4.68 39.40 -8.20
N THR A 27 -4.04 39.16 -7.05
CA THR A 27 -2.58 38.99 -6.95
C THR A 27 -2.11 37.54 -7.12
N THR A 28 -3.02 36.56 -7.14
CA THR A 28 -2.69 35.13 -7.30
C THR A 28 -2.86 34.59 -8.72
N PHE A 29 -3.52 35.35 -9.62
CA PHE A 29 -3.62 35.02 -11.05
C PHE A 29 -2.61 35.76 -11.94
N ALA A 30 -1.68 36.50 -11.34
CA ALA A 30 -0.56 37.13 -12.03
C ALA A 30 0.77 36.63 -11.43
N TRP A 31 0.97 35.31 -11.31
CA TRP A 31 2.30 34.77 -11.07
C TRP A 31 2.95 34.48 -12.42
N PHE A 32 3.63 35.54 -12.85
CA PHE A 32 4.23 35.82 -14.14
C PHE A 32 5.07 34.66 -14.69
N THR A 33 4.65 34.12 -15.83
CA THR A 33 5.57 33.58 -16.83
C THR A 33 6.30 34.78 -17.41
N ASP A 34 7.50 35.12 -16.92
CA ASP A 34 8.32 36.12 -17.60
C ASP A 34 8.58 35.57 -19.01
N THR A 35 8.01 36.24 -20.01
CA THR A 35 8.15 35.85 -21.40
C THR A 35 8.97 36.94 -22.06
N VAL A 36 10.25 36.66 -22.32
CA VAL A 36 11.07 37.54 -23.14
C VAL A 36 10.75 37.20 -24.59
N THR A 37 9.96 38.06 -25.24
CA THR A 37 9.76 38.03 -26.69
C THR A 37 10.68 39.06 -27.34
N SER A 38 11.75 38.60 -27.98
CA SER A 38 12.54 39.41 -28.92
C SER A 38 12.12 39.08 -30.35
N ALA A 39 12.51 39.89 -31.34
CA ALA A 39 12.12 39.78 -32.76
C ALA A 39 12.30 38.36 -33.35
N GLY A 40 11.30 37.49 -33.13
CA GLY A 40 11.30 36.11 -33.55
C GLY A 40 11.81 35.07 -32.53
N ASN A 41 12.06 35.35 -31.25
CA ASN A 41 12.39 34.29 -30.27
C ASN A 41 11.53 34.41 -29.00
N ILE A 42 11.12 33.27 -28.41
CA ILE A 42 10.27 33.25 -27.22
C ILE A 42 10.94 32.43 -26.11
N ILE A 43 11.19 33.05 -24.96
CA ILE A 43 11.70 32.37 -23.77
C ILE A 43 10.60 32.37 -22.71
N LYS A 44 10.05 31.22 -22.35
CA LYS A 44 9.01 31.04 -21.31
C LYS A 44 9.58 30.23 -20.15
N THR A 45 9.98 30.90 -19.07
CA THR A 45 10.76 30.23 -18.00
C THR A 45 10.25 30.48 -16.58
N GLY A 46 9.13 31.19 -16.43
CA GLY A 46 8.59 31.47 -15.09
C GLY A 46 9.54 32.38 -14.29
N LYS A 47 9.88 31.97 -13.06
CA LYS A 47 10.85 32.66 -12.18
C LYS A 47 12.30 32.17 -12.37
N LEU A 48 12.56 31.31 -13.35
CA LEU A 48 13.90 30.79 -13.63
C LEU A 48 14.72 31.78 -14.45
N ASP A 49 15.96 32.00 -14.02
CA ASP A 49 16.94 32.82 -14.74
C ASP A 49 17.67 31.95 -15.78
N VAL A 50 17.16 32.03 -17.00
CA VAL A 50 17.59 31.24 -18.16
C VAL A 50 18.01 32.18 -19.27
N ALA A 51 19.16 31.92 -19.87
CA ALA A 51 19.66 32.71 -21.00
C ALA A 51 19.78 31.84 -22.26
N LEU A 52 19.22 32.33 -23.36
CA LEU A 52 19.30 31.71 -24.69
C LEU A 52 20.27 32.51 -25.56
N HIS A 53 21.28 31.85 -26.10
CA HIS A 53 22.26 32.47 -26.99
C HIS A 53 22.44 31.64 -28.25
N TRP A 54 23.06 32.24 -29.26
CA TRP A 54 23.42 31.56 -30.50
C TRP A 54 24.80 31.93 -31.01
N ALA A 55 25.39 31.05 -31.81
CA ALA A 55 26.62 31.26 -32.55
C ALA A 55 26.50 30.65 -33.97
N ASP A 56 27.41 31.02 -34.86
CA ASP A 56 27.45 30.49 -36.23
C ASP A 56 27.82 28.99 -36.21
N GLY A 57 26.90 28.14 -36.67
CA GLY A 57 27.05 26.69 -36.68
C GLY A 57 28.08 26.15 -37.67
N THR A 58 28.60 27.01 -38.55
CA THR A 58 29.66 26.65 -39.51
C THR A 58 31.06 26.81 -38.93
N THR A 59 31.17 27.39 -37.74
CA THR A 59 32.44 27.59 -37.02
C THR A 59 32.59 26.60 -35.87
N ALA A 60 33.75 26.56 -35.22
CA ALA A 60 33.93 25.69 -34.07
C ALA A 60 32.98 26.07 -32.92
N VAL A 61 32.40 25.06 -32.25
CA VAL A 61 31.49 25.27 -31.12
C VAL A 61 32.19 26.10 -30.03
N PRO A 62 31.69 27.29 -29.67
CA PRO A 62 32.27 28.08 -28.59
C PRO A 62 32.16 27.36 -27.23
N ASP A 63 32.99 27.73 -26.27
CA ASP A 63 32.93 27.17 -24.91
C ASP A 63 31.54 27.43 -24.29
N ALA A 64 30.90 26.35 -23.85
CA ALA A 64 29.55 26.37 -23.29
C ALA A 64 29.47 27.22 -22.01
N ASP A 65 30.54 27.25 -21.21
CA ASP A 65 30.57 27.91 -19.90
C ASP A 65 31.12 29.36 -19.97
N ALA A 66 31.67 29.78 -21.11
CA ALA A 66 32.15 31.16 -21.32
C ALA A 66 31.13 32.01 -22.09
N ASP A 67 30.95 33.28 -21.75
CA ASP A 67 30.07 34.17 -22.53
C ASP A 67 30.71 34.66 -23.84
N ALA A 68 32.03 34.49 -24.00
CA ALA A 68 32.74 34.88 -25.23
C ALA A 68 32.38 33.95 -26.40
N GLY A 69 32.03 34.54 -27.55
CA GLY A 69 31.66 33.80 -28.77
C GLY A 69 30.15 33.55 -28.93
N TRP A 70 29.34 33.95 -27.95
CA TRP A 70 27.87 33.81 -27.97
C TRP A 70 27.18 35.16 -28.23
N THR A 71 26.12 35.14 -29.03
CA THR A 71 25.22 36.28 -29.25
C THR A 71 23.90 36.04 -28.51
N ASP A 72 23.42 37.04 -27.76
CA ASP A 72 22.14 36.95 -27.04
C ASP A 72 20.97 36.82 -28.02
N ALA A 73 20.10 35.82 -27.84
CA ALA A 73 18.91 35.63 -28.68
C ALA A 73 17.89 36.78 -28.53
N SER A 74 18.05 37.66 -27.53
CA SER A 74 17.26 38.88 -27.40
C SER A 74 17.63 39.96 -28.43
N SER A 75 18.82 39.91 -29.04
CA SER A 75 19.32 40.97 -29.93
C SER A 75 18.80 40.90 -31.38
N GLY A 76 18.11 39.82 -31.76
CA GLY A 76 17.58 39.61 -33.11
C GLY A 76 17.23 38.14 -33.38
N PRO A 77 16.66 37.83 -34.57
CA PRO A 77 16.32 36.45 -34.93
C PRO A 77 17.57 35.58 -34.99
N ILE A 78 17.48 34.34 -34.49
CA ILE A 78 18.60 33.38 -34.47
C ILE A 78 18.94 32.93 -35.91
N PHE A 79 17.91 32.77 -36.74
CA PHE A 79 18.01 32.30 -38.13
C PHE A 79 17.66 33.44 -39.10
N ASN A 80 18.22 33.40 -40.31
CA ASN A 80 17.90 34.34 -41.38
C ASN A 80 16.98 33.65 -42.39
N TYR A 81 15.81 34.24 -42.63
CA TYR A 81 14.73 33.60 -43.37
C TYR A 81 14.57 34.11 -44.82
N ASP A 82 15.40 35.08 -45.24
CA ASP A 82 15.10 35.91 -46.42
C ASP A 82 15.57 35.32 -47.75
N ASN A 83 16.45 34.32 -47.77
CA ASN A 83 17.04 33.81 -49.02
C ASN A 83 17.21 32.29 -49.02
N TRP A 84 16.46 31.60 -49.90
CA TRP A 84 16.49 30.15 -50.10
C TRP A 84 16.78 29.78 -51.55
N GLU A 85 17.73 28.87 -51.75
CA GLU A 85 18.02 28.21 -53.02
C GLU A 85 18.27 26.72 -52.79
N PRO A 86 18.01 25.83 -53.78
CA PRO A 86 18.21 24.39 -53.61
C PRO A 86 19.61 24.05 -53.06
N GLY A 87 19.65 23.35 -51.93
CA GLY A 87 20.88 22.99 -51.22
C GLY A 87 21.47 24.09 -50.32
N TYR A 88 20.83 25.26 -50.20
CA TYR A 88 21.20 26.25 -49.18
C TYR A 88 21.05 25.65 -47.79
N VAL A 89 22.04 25.88 -46.94
CA VAL A 89 22.08 25.41 -45.55
C VAL A 89 22.27 26.59 -44.63
N GLN A 90 21.50 26.62 -43.56
CA GLN A 90 21.66 27.55 -42.47
C GLN A 90 21.82 26.79 -41.16
N VAL A 91 22.93 27.01 -40.45
CA VAL A 91 23.28 26.30 -39.23
C VAL A 91 23.49 27.27 -38.08
N ARG A 92 22.99 26.93 -36.89
CA ARG A 92 23.24 27.66 -35.65
C ARG A 92 23.57 26.71 -34.51
N HIS A 93 24.55 27.09 -33.70
CA HIS A 93 24.70 26.54 -32.36
C HIS A 93 23.80 27.34 -31.42
N ILE A 94 23.01 26.65 -30.61
CA ILE A 94 22.10 27.26 -29.63
C ILE A 94 22.59 26.88 -28.25
N ARG A 95 22.87 27.88 -27.41
CA ARG A 95 23.24 27.68 -26.01
C ARG A 95 22.09 28.05 -25.10
N ILE A 96 21.71 27.09 -24.25
CA ILE A 96 20.77 27.29 -23.15
C ILE A 96 21.61 27.32 -21.86
N ALA A 97 21.62 28.44 -21.14
CA ALA A 97 22.42 28.60 -19.93
C ALA A 97 21.54 28.81 -18.71
N ASN A 98 21.78 28.04 -17.63
CA ASN A 98 21.17 28.24 -16.34
C ASN A 98 21.95 29.26 -15.51
N LYS A 99 21.53 30.53 -15.57
CA LYS A 99 22.13 31.63 -14.79
C LYS A 99 21.54 31.71 -13.37
N GLY A 100 20.42 31.02 -13.13
CA GLY A 100 19.73 30.95 -11.85
C GLY A 100 20.32 29.94 -10.85
N THR A 101 19.62 29.78 -9.72
CA THR A 101 20.01 28.85 -8.64
C THR A 101 19.28 27.52 -8.68
N LEU A 102 18.25 27.38 -9.51
CA LEU A 102 17.37 26.22 -9.56
C LEU A 102 17.64 25.43 -10.84
N ALA A 103 17.75 24.11 -10.73
CA ALA A 103 17.80 23.25 -11.90
C ALA A 103 16.47 23.30 -12.67
N PHE A 104 16.50 23.14 -13.98
CA PHE A 104 15.30 23.15 -14.80
C PHE A 104 15.36 22.12 -15.91
N LYS A 105 14.20 21.66 -16.35
CA LYS A 105 14.04 20.97 -17.63
C LYS A 105 13.61 21.99 -18.68
N TYR A 106 14.10 21.84 -19.90
CA TYR A 106 13.75 22.73 -20.99
C TYR A 106 13.36 21.95 -22.24
N ASN A 107 12.50 22.57 -23.06
CA ASN A 107 12.17 22.14 -24.40
C ASN A 107 12.45 23.30 -25.36
N VAL A 108 13.10 22.98 -26.47
CA VAL A 108 13.28 23.86 -27.62
C VAL A 108 12.27 23.42 -28.68
N SER A 109 11.55 24.38 -29.24
CA SER A 109 10.61 24.15 -30.33
C SER A 109 10.80 25.21 -31.39
N ILE A 110 10.59 24.82 -32.65
CA ILE A 110 10.46 25.77 -33.75
C ILE A 110 8.97 25.95 -34.01
N ILE A 111 8.48 27.18 -33.95
CA ILE A 111 7.08 27.53 -34.24
C ILE A 111 7.00 28.53 -35.38
N ALA A 112 5.90 28.53 -36.12
CA ALA A 112 5.59 29.57 -37.08
C ALA A 112 4.88 30.74 -36.38
N ASN A 113 5.27 31.98 -36.69
CA ASN A 113 4.59 33.19 -36.17
C ASN A 113 3.45 33.68 -37.08
N GLY A 114 3.04 32.87 -38.06
CA GLY A 114 1.96 33.17 -38.99
C GLY A 114 1.79 32.03 -40.01
N ASP A 115 1.31 32.37 -41.20
CA ASP A 115 1.08 31.39 -42.25
C ASP A 115 2.40 30.78 -42.73
N VAL A 116 2.41 29.45 -42.83
CA VAL A 116 3.54 28.65 -43.31
C VAL A 116 3.37 28.44 -44.81
N SER A 117 4.41 28.78 -45.58
CA SER A 117 4.46 28.62 -47.02
C SER A 117 4.76 27.17 -47.42
N ASP A 118 4.35 26.78 -48.63
CA ASP A 118 4.67 25.49 -49.25
C ASP A 118 6.18 25.22 -49.34
N LEU A 119 7.03 26.26 -49.22
CA LEU A 119 8.49 26.13 -49.12
C LEU A 119 8.92 25.28 -47.89
N SER A 120 8.11 25.23 -46.83
CA SER A 120 8.39 24.42 -45.63
C SER A 120 8.41 22.91 -45.87
N ASP A 121 7.71 22.42 -46.90
CA ASP A 121 7.69 20.99 -47.26
C ASP A 121 9.02 20.50 -47.85
N VAL A 122 9.85 21.42 -48.34
CA VAL A 122 11.14 21.13 -48.97
C VAL A 122 12.34 21.65 -48.18
N ILE A 123 12.12 22.07 -46.93
CA ILE A 123 13.21 22.41 -46.00
C ILE A 123 13.33 21.30 -44.98
N ASP A 124 14.47 20.63 -44.97
CA ASP A 124 14.80 19.60 -44.00
C ASP A 124 15.40 20.23 -42.74
N VAL A 125 14.91 19.81 -41.58
CA VAL A 125 15.39 20.26 -40.27
C VAL A 125 16.28 19.18 -39.67
N TYR A 126 17.44 19.58 -39.16
CA TYR A 126 18.39 18.71 -38.50
C TYR A 126 18.62 19.19 -37.06
N TYR A 127 18.77 18.24 -36.16
CA TYR A 127 19.11 18.47 -34.77
C TYR A 127 20.29 17.57 -34.39
N VAL A 128 21.31 18.17 -33.78
CA VAL A 128 22.49 17.44 -33.33
C VAL A 128 22.83 17.82 -31.90
N ASP A 129 22.93 16.78 -31.08
CA ASP A 129 23.21 16.83 -29.65
C ASP A 129 24.16 15.67 -29.28
N PRO A 130 25.36 15.94 -28.73
CA PRO A 130 25.91 17.27 -28.42
C PRO A 130 26.23 18.08 -29.69
N ALA A 131 26.29 19.41 -29.58
CA ALA A 131 26.61 20.28 -30.71
C ALA A 131 27.93 19.91 -31.40
N VAL A 132 27.91 19.92 -32.73
CA VAL A 132 29.08 19.72 -33.59
C VAL A 132 29.11 20.80 -34.66
N GLN A 133 30.31 21.21 -35.07
CA GLN A 133 30.48 22.10 -36.22
C GLN A 133 29.98 21.41 -37.49
N VAL A 134 29.17 22.14 -38.28
CA VAL A 134 28.70 21.71 -39.61
C VAL A 134 29.36 22.62 -40.63
N ALA A 135 30.55 22.22 -41.09
CA ALA A 135 31.35 23.04 -42.01
C ALA A 135 30.83 22.97 -43.45
N ASP A 136 30.19 21.86 -43.82
CA ASP A 136 29.61 21.64 -45.14
C ASP A 136 28.22 20.96 -45.07
N ARG A 137 27.40 21.16 -46.11
CA ARG A 137 26.08 20.52 -46.26
C ARG A 137 26.10 18.98 -46.24
N THR A 138 27.26 18.39 -46.49
CA THR A 138 27.51 16.94 -46.47
C THR A 138 27.74 16.39 -45.07
N ASP A 139 28.03 17.26 -44.09
CA ASP A 139 28.12 16.87 -42.67
C ASP A 139 26.72 16.52 -42.09
N LEU A 140 25.65 16.98 -42.76
CA LEU A 140 24.26 16.67 -42.41
C LEU A 140 23.83 15.32 -43.00
N THR A 141 23.74 14.32 -42.13
CA THR A 141 23.37 12.94 -42.49
C THR A 141 21.88 12.65 -42.28
N ALA A 142 21.37 11.58 -42.88
CA ALA A 142 19.96 11.19 -42.73
C ALA A 142 19.57 10.90 -41.27
N ASP A 143 20.49 10.39 -40.46
CA ASP A 143 20.25 10.08 -39.04
C ASP A 143 20.11 11.34 -38.16
N MET A 144 20.59 12.50 -38.64
CA MET A 144 20.48 13.79 -37.96
C MET A 144 19.18 14.54 -38.33
N LYS A 145 18.43 14.04 -39.32
CA LYS A 145 17.23 14.71 -39.86
C LYS A 145 16.03 14.43 -38.97
N LEU A 146 15.38 15.48 -38.47
CA LEU A 146 14.14 15.38 -37.71
C LEU A 146 12.90 15.21 -38.60
N GLY A 147 12.94 15.75 -39.82
CA GLY A 147 11.83 15.77 -40.76
C GLY A 147 11.90 16.97 -41.68
N THR A 148 10.82 17.22 -42.43
CA THR A 148 10.61 18.51 -43.11
C THR A 148 10.21 19.57 -42.09
N LEU A 149 10.35 20.84 -42.44
CA LEU A 149 9.96 21.94 -41.56
C LEU A 149 8.47 21.87 -41.26
N THR A 150 7.62 21.49 -42.21
CA THR A 150 6.19 21.23 -41.97
C THR A 150 5.94 20.19 -40.88
N GLU A 151 6.65 19.06 -40.94
CA GLU A 151 6.54 17.99 -39.94
C GLU A 151 7.00 18.46 -38.56
N VAL A 152 8.09 19.22 -38.50
CA VAL A 152 8.64 19.76 -37.26
C VAL A 152 7.74 20.83 -36.65
N LEU A 153 7.12 21.69 -37.47
CA LEU A 153 6.18 22.72 -37.00
C LEU A 153 4.88 22.13 -36.44
N ALA A 154 4.48 20.94 -36.90
CA ALA A 154 3.33 20.22 -36.35
C ALA A 154 3.61 19.60 -34.97
N LYS A 155 4.89 19.56 -34.54
CA LYS A 155 5.35 18.91 -33.31
C LYS A 155 5.82 19.95 -32.30
N LEU A 156 5.06 20.15 -31.22
CA LEU A 156 5.49 20.99 -30.09
C LEU A 156 6.40 20.18 -29.16
N GLY A 157 7.62 20.66 -28.89
CA GLY A 157 8.55 20.05 -27.94
C GLY A 157 9.51 19.00 -28.49
N GLU A 158 9.45 18.65 -29.78
CA GLU A 158 10.29 17.58 -30.37
C GLU A 158 11.56 18.07 -31.08
N THR A 159 11.85 19.39 -31.13
CA THR A 159 13.08 19.88 -31.78
C THR A 159 14.32 19.57 -30.92
N GLY A 160 14.20 19.65 -29.59
CA GLY A 160 15.26 19.30 -28.66
C GLY A 160 14.80 19.52 -27.21
N ASN A 161 15.28 18.70 -26.28
CA ASN A 161 14.92 18.81 -24.87
C ASN A 161 16.11 18.40 -24.00
N GLY A 162 16.13 18.88 -22.77
CA GLY A 162 17.23 18.59 -21.86
C GLY A 162 16.96 19.05 -20.43
N THR A 163 17.92 18.76 -19.56
CA THR A 163 17.92 19.16 -18.15
C THR A 163 19.19 19.89 -17.82
N LEU A 164 19.07 21.06 -17.20
CA LEU A 164 20.21 21.90 -16.83
C LEU A 164 20.29 22.15 -15.33
N GLU A 165 21.37 21.66 -14.73
CA GLU A 165 21.74 21.97 -13.36
C GLU A 165 22.15 23.44 -13.19
N LYS A 166 22.23 23.88 -11.94
CA LYS A 166 22.65 25.24 -11.58
C LYS A 166 24.00 25.60 -12.19
N GLY A 167 24.07 26.72 -12.91
CA GLY A 167 25.31 27.25 -13.45
C GLY A 167 25.90 26.45 -14.61
N LYS A 168 25.13 25.52 -15.19
CA LYS A 168 25.50 24.74 -16.37
C LYS A 168 24.87 25.31 -17.64
N SER A 169 25.47 24.99 -18.77
CA SER A 169 24.96 25.30 -20.10
C SER A 169 24.84 24.03 -20.93
N ASP A 170 23.82 23.98 -21.78
CA ASP A 170 23.68 22.98 -22.83
C ASP A 170 23.86 23.66 -24.20
N VAL A 171 24.43 22.93 -25.15
CA VAL A 171 24.70 23.42 -26.50
C VAL A 171 24.28 22.39 -27.53
N ILE A 172 23.34 22.80 -28.37
CA ILE A 172 22.77 22.00 -29.46
C ILE A 172 23.06 22.66 -30.81
N THR A 173 23.05 21.88 -31.89
CA THR A 173 23.13 22.43 -33.26
C THR A 173 21.84 22.18 -34.02
N ILE A 174 21.26 23.23 -34.58
CA ILE A 174 20.08 23.17 -35.43
C ILE A 174 20.48 23.64 -36.83
N ALA A 175 20.11 22.86 -37.84
CA ALA A 175 20.32 23.22 -39.24
C ALA A 175 19.03 23.12 -40.05
N PHE A 176 18.88 24.06 -40.98
CA PHE A 176 17.88 24.02 -42.03
C PHE A 176 18.57 23.83 -43.38
N LYS A 177 18.11 22.87 -44.19
CA LYS A 177 18.63 22.61 -45.52
C LYS A 177 17.50 22.53 -46.53
N MET A 178 17.51 23.39 -47.54
CA MET A 178 16.58 23.23 -48.66
C MET A 178 16.98 22.01 -49.49
N GLN A 179 16.01 21.15 -49.78
CA GLN A 179 16.22 19.96 -50.60
C GLN A 179 16.76 20.35 -51.98
N GLU A 180 17.78 19.64 -52.45
CA GLU A 180 18.41 19.90 -53.76
C GLU A 180 17.47 19.58 -54.93
N THR A 181 16.44 18.78 -54.68
CA THR A 181 15.39 18.42 -55.64
C THR A 181 14.26 19.45 -55.73
N ALA A 182 14.28 20.52 -54.93
CA ALA A 182 13.25 21.56 -54.96
C ALA A 182 13.26 22.28 -56.32
N GLY A 183 12.11 22.30 -57.00
CA GLY A 183 11.95 22.92 -58.31
C GLY A 183 11.72 24.43 -58.27
N ASN A 184 11.57 25.03 -59.45
CA ASN A 184 11.36 26.48 -59.61
C ASN A 184 10.01 26.97 -59.08
N GLU A 185 9.07 26.07 -58.79
CA GLU A 185 7.80 26.36 -58.12
C GLU A 185 7.97 27.02 -56.74
N TYR A 186 9.14 26.84 -56.11
CA TYR A 186 9.50 27.46 -54.83
C TYR A 186 10.27 28.79 -54.98
N GLN A 187 10.53 29.25 -56.20
CA GLN A 187 11.31 30.46 -56.47
C GLN A 187 10.57 31.73 -56.00
N ASN A 188 11.27 32.58 -55.25
CA ASN A 188 10.72 33.78 -54.60
C ASN A 188 9.67 33.52 -53.51
N LEU A 189 9.45 32.26 -53.11
CA LEU A 189 8.74 31.97 -51.88
C LEU A 189 9.65 32.25 -50.69
N ALA A 190 9.09 32.84 -49.65
CA ALA A 190 9.67 32.84 -48.32
C ALA A 190 9.00 31.72 -47.50
N ILE A 191 9.62 31.28 -46.41
CA ILE A 191 9.05 30.22 -45.57
C ILE A 191 7.76 30.71 -44.84
N GLY A 192 7.62 32.01 -44.60
CA GLY A 192 6.46 32.62 -43.93
C GLY A 192 6.83 33.93 -43.22
N SER A 193 5.93 34.45 -42.38
CA SER A 193 6.12 35.68 -41.59
C SER A 193 6.95 35.48 -40.31
N ASP A 194 8.12 34.86 -40.44
CA ASP A 194 9.10 34.50 -39.39
C ASP A 194 8.79 33.21 -38.60
N PHE A 195 9.87 32.51 -38.20
CA PHE A 195 9.85 31.38 -37.26
C PHE A 195 10.42 31.80 -35.92
N SER A 196 9.89 31.18 -34.86
CA SER A 196 10.41 31.34 -33.51
C SER A 196 11.05 30.09 -32.96
N VAL A 197 12.26 30.27 -32.45
CA VAL A 197 12.82 29.34 -31.46
C VAL A 197 12.17 29.65 -30.13
N VAL A 198 11.37 28.70 -29.66
CA VAL A 198 10.69 28.75 -28.37
C VAL A 198 11.47 27.90 -27.39
N LEU A 199 12.03 28.53 -26.39
CA LEU A 199 12.58 27.86 -25.22
C LEU A 199 11.53 27.88 -24.11
N MET A 200 11.02 26.71 -23.75
CA MET A 200 10.17 26.54 -22.57
C MET A 200 10.98 25.87 -21.48
N ALA A 201 11.28 26.57 -20.39
CA ALA A 201 11.90 25.97 -19.21
C ALA A 201 10.91 25.92 -18.05
N THR A 202 10.92 24.81 -17.33
CA THR A 202 10.14 24.64 -16.11
C THR A 202 11.06 24.17 -15.02
N GLN A 203 10.86 24.70 -13.81
CA GLN A 203 11.66 24.31 -12.66
C GLN A 203 11.61 22.80 -12.55
N MET A 204 12.79 22.20 -12.44
CA MET A 204 12.88 20.82 -12.04
C MET A 204 12.49 20.83 -10.56
N THR A 205 11.49 20.06 -10.15
CA THR A 205 11.02 19.95 -8.76
C THR A 205 12.03 19.24 -7.84
N ALA A 206 13.32 19.41 -8.11
CA ALA A 206 14.37 19.25 -7.11
C ALA A 206 14.34 20.47 -6.17
N GLU A 207 13.30 20.53 -5.34
CA GLU A 207 13.29 21.36 -4.14
C GLU A 207 14.45 20.89 -3.26
N THR A 208 15.42 21.77 -3.06
CA THR A 208 16.37 21.64 -1.96
C THR A 208 16.00 22.71 -0.95
N ASP A 209 15.06 22.42 -0.06
CA ASP A 209 15.03 23.11 1.22
C ASP A 209 15.91 22.34 2.22
N SER A 210 16.17 22.94 3.38
CA SER A 210 17.29 22.57 4.25
C SER A 210 17.05 21.29 5.08
N PHE A 211 16.05 20.46 4.76
CA PHE A 211 15.63 19.34 5.63
C PHE A 211 15.24 18.01 4.94
N ASP A 212 15.59 17.74 3.68
CA ASP A 212 15.72 16.39 3.02
C ASP A 212 15.01 16.27 1.63
N LYS A 213 15.43 15.26 0.82
CA LYS A 213 15.25 15.16 -0.65
C LYS A 213 14.18 14.16 -1.14
N GLU A 214 13.00 14.06 -0.55
CA GLU A 214 12.14 12.89 -0.82
C GLU A 214 10.70 13.21 -1.28
N TYR A 215 10.36 14.44 -1.70
CA TYR A 215 8.96 14.73 -2.11
C TYR A 215 8.58 14.16 -3.50
N ASP A 216 9.54 13.99 -4.41
CA ASP A 216 9.30 13.53 -5.79
C ASP A 216 9.99 12.18 -6.13
N LYS A 217 10.34 11.40 -5.10
CA LYS A 217 11.04 10.12 -5.27
C LYS A 217 10.26 9.05 -6.05
N ASP A 218 8.94 9.17 -6.15
CA ASP A 218 8.09 8.09 -6.70
C ASP A 218 7.45 8.38 -8.07
N SER A 219 7.90 9.41 -8.81
CA SER A 219 7.53 9.57 -10.23
C SER A 219 8.71 9.27 -11.15
N GLU A 220 9.27 8.07 -11.04
CA GLU A 220 10.15 7.50 -12.05
C GLU A 220 9.39 7.40 -13.39
N PHE A 221 9.91 8.02 -14.46
CA PHE A 221 9.74 7.43 -15.78
C PHE A 221 10.48 6.10 -15.76
N LEU A 222 9.79 5.02 -15.39
CA LEU A 222 10.35 3.68 -15.44
C LEU A 222 10.65 3.38 -16.91
N VAL A 223 11.93 3.41 -17.29
CA VAL A 223 12.41 2.95 -18.60
C VAL A 223 13.32 1.77 -18.36
N VAL A 224 12.75 0.57 -18.43
CA VAL A 224 13.51 -0.68 -18.39
C VAL A 224 13.93 -1.02 -19.81
N ASN A 225 15.20 -1.37 -20.01
CA ASN A 225 15.71 -1.94 -21.25
C ASN A 225 16.57 -3.16 -20.94
N GLU A 226 15.97 -4.34 -20.98
CA GLU A 226 16.65 -5.61 -20.70
C GLU A 226 16.88 -6.39 -21.98
N SER A 227 17.96 -7.17 -22.04
CA SER A 227 18.26 -8.01 -23.20
C SER A 227 18.63 -9.43 -22.79
N VAL A 228 18.06 -10.40 -23.50
CA VAL A 228 18.35 -11.82 -23.30
C VAL A 228 18.89 -12.39 -24.59
N SER A 229 20.08 -12.99 -24.54
CA SER A 229 20.63 -13.75 -25.67
C SER A 229 19.81 -15.01 -25.89
N ILE A 230 19.50 -15.32 -27.15
CA ILE A 230 18.64 -16.46 -27.49
C ILE A 230 19.29 -17.35 -28.53
N THR A 231 18.87 -18.61 -28.56
CA THR A 231 19.21 -19.52 -29.66
C THR A 231 18.07 -19.52 -30.67
N ASN A 232 18.38 -19.05 -31.88
CA ASN A 232 17.46 -19.07 -33.01
C ASN A 232 17.52 -20.45 -33.69
N ASN A 233 16.37 -21.10 -33.81
CA ASN A 233 16.22 -22.37 -34.51
C ASN A 233 15.27 -22.20 -35.69
N ALA A 234 15.81 -21.75 -36.83
CA ALA A 234 15.07 -21.51 -38.07
C ALA A 234 13.90 -20.52 -37.93
N GLY A 235 14.18 -19.36 -37.32
CA GLY A 235 13.20 -18.30 -37.08
C GLY A 235 12.30 -18.56 -35.87
N LYS A 236 12.65 -19.51 -35.00
CA LYS A 236 11.93 -19.80 -33.75
C LYS A 236 12.84 -19.78 -32.54
N LEU A 237 12.29 -19.36 -31.41
CA LEU A 237 12.97 -19.39 -30.13
C LEU A 237 13.15 -20.84 -29.64
N ALA A 238 14.37 -21.28 -29.36
CA ALA A 238 14.65 -22.68 -29.02
C ALA A 238 14.24 -23.08 -27.59
N SER A 239 14.31 -22.16 -26.63
CA SER A 239 13.99 -22.34 -25.21
C SER A 239 13.28 -21.09 -24.68
N GLU A 240 12.56 -21.20 -23.57
CA GLU A 240 11.95 -20.00 -22.97
C GLU A 240 13.00 -18.92 -22.69
N ALA A 241 12.62 -17.66 -22.94
CA ALA A 241 13.41 -16.49 -22.60
C ALA A 241 12.67 -15.73 -21.50
N VAL A 242 13.34 -15.51 -20.37
CA VAL A 242 12.79 -14.84 -19.21
C VAL A 242 13.52 -13.52 -19.03
N PHE A 243 12.76 -12.43 -19.05
CA PHE A 243 13.22 -11.12 -18.64
C PHE A 243 12.81 -10.87 -17.21
N THR A 244 13.69 -10.24 -16.46
CA THR A 244 13.43 -9.72 -15.12
C THR A 244 13.85 -8.27 -15.08
N ALA A 245 13.02 -7.41 -14.51
CA ALA A 245 13.33 -6.01 -14.34
C ALA A 245 12.81 -5.50 -13.00
N ASP A 246 13.59 -4.67 -12.34
CA ASP A 246 13.16 -4.06 -11.08
C ASP A 246 12.12 -2.98 -11.36
N MET A 247 11.00 -3.04 -10.64
CA MET A 247 9.97 -2.03 -10.63
C MET A 247 9.71 -1.58 -9.18
N PRO A 248 9.03 -0.45 -8.95
CA PRO A 248 8.81 0.11 -7.60
C PRO A 248 8.17 -0.86 -6.60
N TYR A 249 7.39 -1.83 -7.07
CA TYR A 249 6.65 -2.77 -6.22
C TYR A 249 7.12 -4.22 -6.32
N GLY A 250 8.30 -4.46 -6.92
CA GLY A 250 8.89 -5.79 -7.07
C GLY A 250 9.49 -6.03 -8.45
N THR A 251 9.90 -7.26 -8.72
CA THR A 251 10.51 -7.62 -10.00
C THR A 251 9.43 -7.98 -11.04
N LEU A 252 9.33 -7.20 -12.11
CA LEU A 252 8.59 -7.58 -13.31
C LEU A 252 9.26 -8.81 -13.91
N LYS A 253 8.43 -9.79 -14.30
CA LYS A 253 8.88 -10.94 -15.06
C LYS A 253 8.08 -11.11 -16.34
N VAL A 254 8.77 -11.14 -17.48
CA VAL A 254 8.19 -11.39 -18.81
C VAL A 254 8.79 -12.67 -19.36
N THR A 255 7.95 -13.66 -19.67
CA THR A 255 8.37 -14.96 -20.19
C THR A 255 7.89 -15.13 -21.62
N VAL A 256 8.83 -15.19 -22.55
CA VAL A 256 8.58 -15.55 -23.96
C VAL A 256 8.73 -17.06 -24.09
N PRO A 257 7.69 -17.80 -24.51
CA PRO A 257 7.71 -19.25 -24.52
C PRO A 257 8.60 -19.82 -25.63
N ALA A 258 9.15 -21.01 -25.40
CA ALA A 258 9.85 -21.76 -26.44
C ALA A 258 8.93 -22.00 -27.65
N GLY A 259 9.49 -21.89 -28.86
CA GLY A 259 8.75 -22.00 -30.11
C GLY A 259 8.10 -20.70 -30.58
N ALA A 260 8.20 -19.60 -29.83
CA ALA A 260 7.81 -18.26 -30.28
C ALA A 260 8.50 -17.90 -31.60
N GLN A 261 7.74 -17.30 -32.51
CA GLN A 261 8.24 -16.92 -33.84
C GLN A 261 9.09 -15.65 -33.73
N LEU A 262 10.27 -15.64 -34.34
CA LEU A 262 11.20 -14.51 -34.35
C LEU A 262 11.03 -13.70 -35.65
N CYS A 263 11.35 -12.41 -35.61
CA CYS A 263 11.23 -11.49 -36.75
C CYS A 263 12.07 -11.91 -37.97
N SER A 264 13.20 -12.58 -37.72
CA SER A 264 14.04 -13.19 -38.74
C SER A 264 14.84 -14.36 -38.16
N ASP A 265 15.50 -15.09 -39.05
CA ASP A 265 16.52 -16.12 -38.75
C ASP A 265 17.85 -15.53 -38.22
N GLU A 266 18.01 -14.21 -38.24
CA GLU A 266 19.22 -13.51 -37.77
C GLU A 266 19.10 -12.96 -36.33
N VAL A 267 17.91 -13.01 -35.72
CA VAL A 267 17.71 -12.54 -34.34
C VAL A 267 18.53 -13.38 -33.37
N ALA A 268 19.52 -12.75 -32.72
CA ALA A 268 20.41 -13.39 -31.74
C ALA A 268 20.11 -13.00 -30.28
N SER A 269 19.28 -11.97 -30.06
CA SER A 269 18.83 -11.54 -28.74
C SER A 269 17.43 -10.94 -28.83
N LEU A 270 16.66 -11.06 -27.76
CA LEU A 270 15.40 -10.35 -27.57
C LEU A 270 15.63 -9.19 -26.62
N LYS A 271 14.89 -8.09 -26.81
CA LYS A 271 14.98 -6.91 -25.93
C LYS A 271 13.62 -6.57 -25.34
N LEU A 272 13.51 -6.54 -24.02
CA LEU A 272 12.34 -6.06 -23.32
C LEU A 272 12.50 -4.56 -23.09
N THR A 273 11.47 -3.80 -23.46
CA THR A 273 11.32 -2.43 -23.03
C THR A 273 10.02 -2.25 -22.27
N VAL A 274 10.10 -1.54 -21.14
CA VAL A 274 8.94 -1.12 -20.34
C VAL A 274 9.03 0.37 -20.18
N LYS A 275 7.92 1.07 -20.42
CA LYS A 275 7.77 2.50 -20.21
C LYS A 275 6.47 2.78 -19.48
N ASN A 276 6.40 3.90 -18.76
CA ASN A 276 5.10 4.45 -18.40
C ASN A 276 4.36 4.90 -19.67
N ALA A 277 3.07 4.59 -19.76
CA ALA A 277 2.23 5.07 -20.85
C ALA A 277 1.93 6.56 -20.66
N GLU A 278 2.05 7.33 -21.74
CA GLU A 278 1.58 8.71 -21.79
C GLU A 278 0.06 8.71 -21.62
N SER A 279 -0.43 9.18 -20.46
CA SER A 279 -1.84 9.31 -20.06
C SER A 279 -2.85 8.42 -20.82
N GLY A 280 -3.11 7.21 -20.32
CA GLY A 280 -3.95 6.21 -21.01
C GLY A 280 -5.05 5.58 -20.16
N TYR A 281 -6.19 6.29 -19.99
CA TYR A 281 -7.56 5.73 -19.89
C TYR A 281 -8.58 6.87 -20.03
N ASN A 282 -9.44 6.82 -21.06
CA ASN A 282 -10.45 7.84 -21.37
C ASN A 282 -11.84 7.55 -20.75
N GLY A 283 -11.90 6.77 -19.67
CA GLY A 283 -13.13 6.51 -18.92
C GLY A 283 -13.18 7.29 -17.62
N ALA A 284 -14.40 7.61 -17.16
CA ALA A 284 -14.60 8.29 -15.88
C ALA A 284 -14.14 7.40 -14.71
N LEU A 285 -12.94 7.66 -14.19
CA LEU A 285 -12.46 7.09 -12.93
C LEU A 285 -13.29 7.67 -11.78
N THR A 286 -13.60 6.85 -10.78
CA THR A 286 -14.13 7.36 -9.51
C THR A 286 -13.01 7.95 -8.67
N ALA A 287 -13.33 8.84 -7.72
CA ALA A 287 -12.33 9.46 -6.83
C ALA A 287 -11.49 8.43 -6.01
N SER A 288 -12.01 7.21 -5.85
CA SER A 288 -11.39 6.11 -5.11
C SER A 288 -10.45 5.22 -5.96
N GLN A 289 -10.27 5.49 -7.26
CA GLN A 289 -9.47 4.64 -8.16
C GLN A 289 -8.17 5.33 -8.62
N VAL A 290 -7.11 4.55 -8.84
CA VAL A 290 -5.85 4.91 -9.53
C VAL A 290 -5.77 4.12 -10.85
N ALA A 291 -5.17 4.73 -11.87
CA ALA A 291 -4.82 4.05 -13.12
C ALA A 291 -3.32 4.22 -13.40
N ASN A 292 -2.60 3.11 -13.52
CA ASN A 292 -1.22 3.08 -13.99
C ASN A 292 -1.18 2.51 -15.40
N GLY A 293 -0.62 3.27 -16.33
CA GLY A 293 -0.41 2.83 -17.71
C GLY A 293 1.04 2.42 -17.93
N TYR A 294 1.25 1.25 -18.53
CA TYR A 294 2.54 0.73 -18.95
C TYR A 294 2.51 0.43 -20.45
N VAL A 295 3.58 0.78 -21.14
CA VAL A 295 3.89 0.30 -22.49
C VAL A 295 4.92 -0.81 -22.33
N ILE A 296 4.55 -2.05 -22.68
CA ILE A 296 5.44 -3.20 -22.59
C ILE A 296 5.62 -3.78 -23.99
N TYR A 297 6.85 -3.89 -24.46
CA TYR A 297 7.15 -4.55 -25.73
C TYR A 297 8.44 -5.36 -25.67
N VAL A 298 8.47 -6.45 -26.44
CA VAL A 298 9.62 -7.32 -26.65
C VAL A 298 10.03 -7.26 -28.12
N ASP A 299 11.18 -6.67 -28.41
CA ASP A 299 11.77 -6.63 -29.74
C ASP A 299 12.41 -7.98 -30.11
N GLY A 300 12.31 -8.34 -31.39
CA GLY A 300 12.81 -9.60 -31.97
C GLY A 300 11.78 -10.73 -32.10
N VAL A 301 10.56 -10.58 -31.57
CA VAL A 301 9.43 -11.52 -31.74
C VAL A 301 8.52 -11.04 -32.88
N ALA A 302 8.12 -11.94 -33.79
CA ALA A 302 7.36 -11.61 -34.99
C ALA A 302 5.92 -11.16 -34.73
N ASP A 303 5.43 -10.23 -35.56
CA ASP A 303 4.09 -9.62 -35.50
C ASP A 303 2.96 -10.47 -36.13
N TYR A 304 1.74 -10.23 -35.66
CA TYR A 304 0.48 -10.61 -36.34
C TYR A 304 0.14 -9.60 -37.45
N ILE A 305 -0.05 -10.06 -38.70
CA ILE A 305 -0.52 -9.22 -39.83
C ILE A 305 -1.99 -9.53 -40.19
N ASN A 306 -2.75 -8.44 -40.36
CA ASN A 306 -4.18 -8.29 -40.66
C ASN A 306 -4.65 -8.90 -42.01
N PRO A 307 -5.86 -9.51 -42.10
CA PRO A 307 -6.47 -10.18 -43.28
C PRO A 307 -6.70 -9.41 -44.60
N TYR A 308 -6.17 -8.21 -44.82
CA TYR A 308 -6.40 -7.44 -46.06
C TYR A 308 -5.37 -7.67 -47.19
N LEU A 309 -4.40 -8.58 -47.01
CA LEU A 309 -3.50 -9.05 -48.06
C LEU A 309 -3.92 -10.44 -48.54
N THR A 310 -4.84 -10.49 -49.51
CA THR A 310 -5.14 -11.70 -50.27
C THR A 310 -4.54 -11.62 -51.67
N ALA A 311 -3.31 -12.08 -51.80
CA ALA A 311 -2.92 -12.94 -52.91
C ALA A 311 -1.77 -13.82 -52.45
N THR A 312 -2.00 -15.14 -52.43
CA THR A 312 -1.04 -16.23 -52.17
C THR A 312 -0.58 -16.45 -50.72
N GLY A 313 -1.30 -17.33 -50.02
CA GLY A 313 -0.70 -18.31 -49.11
C GLY A 313 -0.62 -17.93 -47.63
N ASN A 314 -1.55 -18.49 -46.84
CA ASN A 314 -1.55 -18.60 -45.39
C ASN A 314 -0.16 -18.61 -44.73
N LYS A 315 -0.02 -17.87 -43.61
CA LYS A 315 0.63 -18.33 -42.36
C LYS A 315 0.21 -17.46 -41.16
N ILE A 316 -0.49 -18.10 -40.22
CA ILE A 316 -0.73 -17.66 -38.83
C ILE A 316 0.53 -17.94 -38.03
N TYR A 317 1.07 -17.08 -37.15
CA TYR A 317 1.84 -17.54 -35.96
C TYR A 317 1.90 -16.49 -34.82
N ASN A 318 1.26 -16.78 -33.69
CA ASN A 318 1.98 -16.83 -32.42
C ASN A 318 1.81 -18.27 -31.87
N TYR A 319 2.87 -18.89 -31.35
CA TYR A 319 2.87 -20.28 -30.85
C TYR A 319 3.24 -20.37 -29.38
N GLY A 320 2.64 -19.47 -28.60
CA GLY A 320 2.64 -19.49 -27.14
C GLY A 320 2.35 -18.10 -26.59
N ASP A 321 1.59 -18.05 -25.50
CA ASP A 321 1.28 -16.76 -24.85
C ASP A 321 2.51 -16.24 -24.10
N ILE A 322 2.85 -14.98 -24.33
CA ILE A 322 3.84 -14.28 -23.52
C ILE A 322 3.22 -14.06 -22.14
N LYS A 323 3.82 -14.66 -21.10
CA LYS A 323 3.35 -14.50 -19.72
C LYS A 323 4.00 -13.26 -19.10
N VAL A 324 3.19 -12.40 -18.50
CA VAL A 324 3.63 -11.20 -17.79
C VAL A 324 3.20 -11.30 -16.34
N GLU A 325 4.16 -11.12 -15.43
CA GLU A 325 3.98 -11.03 -13.98
C GLU A 325 4.39 -9.60 -13.57
N LEU A 326 3.41 -8.70 -13.54
CA LEU A 326 3.58 -7.26 -13.33
C LEU A 326 3.29 -6.88 -11.87
N PRO A 327 4.30 -6.51 -11.06
CA PRO A 327 4.09 -6.05 -9.69
C PRO A 327 3.45 -4.65 -9.62
N ILE A 328 2.34 -4.52 -8.90
CA ILE A 328 1.61 -3.24 -8.68
C ILE A 328 1.40 -2.92 -7.18
N GLY A 329 1.99 -3.73 -6.30
CA GLY A 329 1.86 -3.65 -4.85
C GLY A 329 0.73 -4.51 -4.30
N ALA A 330 0.90 -5.00 -3.07
CA ALA A 330 -0.05 -5.84 -2.34
C ALA A 330 -1.28 -5.04 -1.85
N GLY A 331 -2.35 -5.76 -1.49
CA GLY A 331 -3.53 -5.17 -0.82
C GLY A 331 -4.45 -4.30 -1.70
N ARG A 332 -4.34 -4.34 -3.03
CA ARG A 332 -5.23 -3.58 -3.94
C ARG A 332 -6.56 -4.30 -4.14
N ASN A 333 -7.66 -3.54 -4.20
CA ASN A 333 -9.00 -4.07 -4.53
C ASN A 333 -9.43 -3.62 -5.93
N ASP A 334 -10.41 -4.32 -6.50
CA ASP A 334 -10.99 -4.06 -7.84
C ASP A 334 -9.95 -3.90 -8.97
N VAL A 335 -8.86 -4.68 -8.92
CA VAL A 335 -7.82 -4.64 -9.95
C VAL A 335 -8.39 -5.09 -11.30
N LYS A 336 -8.31 -4.19 -12.28
CA LYS A 336 -8.75 -4.40 -13.66
C LYS A 336 -7.61 -4.09 -14.62
N VAL A 337 -7.35 -5.01 -15.54
CA VAL A 337 -6.32 -4.87 -16.57
C VAL A 337 -6.98 -4.62 -17.91
N TYR A 338 -6.58 -3.55 -18.57
CA TYR A 338 -6.99 -3.16 -19.91
C TYR A 338 -5.80 -3.33 -20.84
N LYS A 339 -6.04 -3.87 -22.02
CA LYS A 339 -5.07 -3.92 -23.11
C LYS A 339 -5.57 -3.06 -24.24
N ASP A 340 -4.76 -2.13 -24.70
CA ASP A 340 -5.05 -1.21 -25.81
C ASP A 340 -6.39 -0.46 -25.61
N GLY A 341 -6.69 -0.09 -24.36
CA GLY A 341 -7.91 0.62 -23.98
C GLY A 341 -9.19 -0.22 -23.98
N MET A 342 -9.13 -1.51 -24.29
CA MET A 342 -10.31 -2.39 -24.29
C MET A 342 -10.46 -3.11 -22.94
N MET A 343 -11.68 -3.06 -22.38
CA MET A 343 -12.09 -3.91 -21.26
C MET A 343 -12.07 -5.38 -21.68
N PRO A 344 -11.65 -6.29 -20.80
CA PRO A 344 -11.80 -7.70 -21.06
C PRO A 344 -13.25 -8.14 -21.25
N THR A 345 -13.48 -9.01 -22.24
CA THR A 345 -14.72 -9.79 -22.37
C THR A 345 -14.67 -11.10 -21.54
N THR A 346 -13.50 -11.48 -21.02
CA THR A 346 -13.23 -12.64 -20.14
C THR A 346 -12.07 -12.35 -19.18
N THR A 347 -11.94 -13.08 -18.05
CA THR A 347 -10.85 -12.97 -17.07
C THR A 347 -9.51 -13.50 -17.60
N TRP A 348 -8.81 -12.72 -18.43
CA TRP A 348 -7.48 -13.02 -18.99
C TRP A 348 -6.30 -12.57 -18.11
N ALA A 349 -6.59 -11.84 -17.03
CA ALA A 349 -5.63 -11.39 -16.03
C ALA A 349 -6.14 -11.71 -14.62
N SER A 350 -5.23 -12.01 -13.70
CA SER A 350 -5.50 -12.24 -12.28
C SER A 350 -4.58 -11.40 -11.42
N TYR A 351 -5.05 -10.99 -10.24
CA TYR A 351 -4.24 -10.28 -9.25
C TYR A 351 -4.18 -11.11 -7.96
N ASP A 352 -2.97 -11.30 -7.44
CA ASP A 352 -2.75 -11.90 -6.12
C ASP A 352 -2.58 -10.77 -5.07
N PRO A 353 -3.55 -10.62 -4.14
CA PRO A 353 -3.51 -9.55 -3.14
C PRO A 353 -2.40 -9.72 -2.09
N ALA A 354 -1.87 -10.93 -1.89
CA ALA A 354 -0.80 -11.18 -0.93
C ALA A 354 0.57 -10.80 -1.51
N THR A 355 0.85 -11.17 -2.76
CA THR A 355 2.12 -10.86 -3.43
C THR A 355 2.13 -9.53 -4.18
N GLY A 356 0.94 -8.98 -4.50
CA GLY A 356 0.83 -7.72 -5.25
C GLY A 356 1.08 -7.84 -6.75
N ILE A 357 1.06 -9.06 -7.29
CA ILE A 357 1.43 -9.35 -8.69
C ILE A 357 0.17 -9.52 -9.55
N VAL A 358 0.10 -8.76 -10.64
CA VAL A 358 -0.84 -9.00 -11.73
C VAL A 358 -0.22 -10.00 -12.70
N THR A 359 -0.88 -11.14 -12.91
CA THR A 359 -0.46 -12.16 -13.89
C THR A 359 -1.43 -12.16 -15.06
N PHE A 360 -0.90 -12.05 -16.29
CA PHE A 360 -1.68 -12.22 -17.51
C PHE A 360 -0.83 -12.83 -18.62
N SER A 361 -1.52 -13.32 -19.65
CA SER A 361 -0.92 -13.93 -20.84
C SER A 361 -1.42 -13.21 -22.09
N THR A 362 -0.51 -12.90 -23.02
CA THR A 362 -0.82 -12.12 -24.22
C THR A 362 -0.15 -12.69 -25.46
N ASP A 363 -0.83 -12.57 -26.58
CA ASP A 363 -0.43 -13.02 -27.91
C ASP A 363 0.48 -12.02 -28.65
N TYR A 364 0.69 -10.82 -28.12
CA TYR A 364 1.65 -9.85 -28.67
C TYR A 364 2.06 -8.79 -27.63
N LEU A 365 3.27 -8.25 -27.81
CA LEU A 365 3.88 -7.11 -27.11
C LEU A 365 4.94 -6.50 -28.05
N THR A 366 4.57 -5.77 -29.11
CA THR A 366 5.51 -5.45 -30.20
C THR A 366 5.64 -3.95 -30.53
N PRO A 367 6.78 -3.53 -31.12
CA PRO A 367 7.04 -2.11 -31.44
C PRO A 367 6.69 -1.67 -32.88
N PHE A 368 6.42 -2.56 -33.84
CA PHE A 368 6.64 -2.27 -35.27
C PHE A 368 5.42 -2.08 -36.19
N SER A 369 4.32 -1.57 -35.65
CA SER A 369 3.42 -0.78 -36.49
C SER A 369 3.02 0.49 -35.75
N GLN A 370 3.08 1.64 -36.43
CA GLN A 370 2.61 2.95 -35.93
C GLN A 370 1.12 2.94 -35.49
N ALA A 371 0.43 1.79 -35.52
CA ALA A 371 -0.96 1.66 -35.17
C ALA A 371 -1.24 1.12 -33.76
N LYS A 372 -0.35 0.31 -33.13
CA LYS A 372 -0.63 -0.28 -31.79
C LYS A 372 0.64 -0.69 -31.02
N GLN A 373 1.17 0.19 -30.18
CA GLN A 373 1.95 -0.25 -29.02
C GLN A 373 1.00 -0.93 -28.02
N SER A 374 1.45 -2.02 -27.38
CA SER A 374 0.65 -2.69 -26.35
C SER A 374 0.60 -1.85 -25.09
N ASN A 375 -0.50 -1.13 -24.92
CA ASN A 375 -0.75 -0.30 -23.76
C ASN A 375 -1.50 -1.12 -22.72
N ILE A 376 -0.81 -1.43 -21.63
CA ILE A 376 -1.39 -2.12 -20.47
C ILE A 376 -1.77 -1.06 -19.45
N THR A 377 -3.06 -0.82 -19.27
CA THR A 377 -3.54 0.03 -18.19
C THR A 377 -4.08 -0.85 -17.06
N VAL A 378 -3.55 -0.66 -15.86
CA VAL A 378 -4.05 -1.32 -14.65
C VAL A 378 -4.80 -0.27 -13.82
N VAL A 379 -6.07 -0.54 -13.55
CA VAL A 379 -6.92 0.29 -12.71
C VAL A 379 -7.21 -0.46 -11.42
N TYR A 380 -7.04 0.19 -10.28
CA TYR A 380 -7.29 -0.41 -8.96
C TYR A 380 -7.76 0.67 -7.98
N THR A 381 -8.32 0.27 -6.84
CA THR A 381 -8.67 1.23 -5.78
C THR A 381 -7.41 1.82 -5.14
N LYS A 382 -7.39 3.14 -4.89
CA LYS A 382 -6.28 3.79 -4.18
C LYS A 382 -6.06 3.09 -2.84
N LEU A 383 -4.78 2.90 -2.47
CA LEU A 383 -4.42 2.82 -1.06
C LEU A 383 -4.51 4.25 -0.52
N SER A 384 -4.98 4.46 0.70
CA SER A 384 -5.00 5.81 1.28
C SER A 384 -3.56 6.24 1.60
N GLU A 385 -3.23 7.53 1.48
CA GLU A 385 -1.90 8.06 1.85
C GLU A 385 -1.53 7.67 3.29
N ALA A 386 -2.54 7.61 4.17
CA ALA A 386 -2.41 7.16 5.54
C ALA A 386 -1.96 5.69 5.68
N GLU A 387 -2.31 4.80 4.74
CA GLU A 387 -1.84 3.41 4.75
C GLU A 387 -0.37 3.31 4.30
N LYS A 388 0.08 4.19 3.40
CA LYS A 388 1.50 4.29 3.01
C LYS A 388 2.35 4.81 4.17
N GLU A 389 1.96 5.96 4.75
CA GLU A 389 2.64 6.57 5.90
C GLU A 389 2.72 5.60 7.09
N LEU A 390 1.66 4.83 7.33
CA LEU A 390 1.64 3.85 8.42
C LEU A 390 2.59 2.68 8.16
N ASN A 391 2.63 2.13 6.94
CA ASN A 391 3.56 1.06 6.63
C ASN A 391 5.02 1.52 6.76
N GLU A 392 5.34 2.72 6.26
CA GLU A 392 6.67 3.31 6.40
C GLU A 392 7.03 3.56 7.88
N ALA A 393 6.08 4.04 8.69
CA ALA A 393 6.28 4.23 10.13
C ALA A 393 6.52 2.89 10.86
N LEU A 394 5.85 1.82 10.44
CA LEU A 394 6.00 0.50 11.03
C LEU A 394 7.32 -0.19 10.61
N GLU A 395 7.77 -0.01 9.37
CA GLU A 395 9.05 -0.57 8.89
C GLU A 395 10.28 0.04 9.58
N ASN A 396 10.17 1.29 10.05
CA ASN A 396 11.26 2.02 10.69
C ASN A 396 11.18 2.05 12.22
N VAL A 397 10.28 1.26 12.82
CA VAL A 397 10.04 1.31 14.25
C VAL A 397 11.25 0.80 15.05
N THR A 398 11.62 1.52 16.10
CA THR A 398 12.69 1.17 17.03
C THR A 398 12.17 1.07 18.47
N ALA A 399 13.02 0.55 19.37
CA ALA A 399 12.63 0.37 20.76
C ALA A 399 12.32 1.72 21.44
N GLY A 400 11.14 1.81 22.04
CA GLY A 400 10.59 3.00 22.69
C GLY A 400 9.61 3.78 21.81
N ASP A 401 9.46 3.42 20.52
CA ASP A 401 8.61 4.17 19.60
C ASP A 401 7.12 3.90 19.82
N SER A 402 6.33 4.92 19.50
CA SER A 402 4.86 4.87 19.53
C SER A 402 4.29 5.28 18.18
N VAL A 403 3.64 4.33 17.51
CA VAL A 403 2.99 4.53 16.21
C VAL A 403 1.51 4.82 16.44
N SER A 404 1.10 6.04 16.09
CA SER A 404 -0.28 6.51 16.25
C SER A 404 -1.07 6.35 14.95
N ILE A 405 -2.13 5.56 14.99
CA ILE A 405 -3.02 5.28 13.86
C ILE A 405 -4.26 6.18 13.98
N ASN A 406 -4.15 7.39 13.44
CA ASN A 406 -5.20 8.40 13.46
C ASN A 406 -6.00 8.39 12.14
N SER A 407 -7.25 7.94 12.21
CA SER A 407 -8.22 8.21 11.15
C SER A 407 -9.12 9.40 11.51
N THR A 408 -9.46 10.23 10.51
CA THR A 408 -10.53 11.22 10.65
C THR A 408 -11.88 10.52 10.43
N ALA A 409 -12.90 10.96 11.18
CA ALA A 409 -14.22 10.34 11.18
C ALA A 409 -14.69 10.08 9.74
N ASP A 410 -14.97 8.80 9.43
CA ASP A 410 -15.47 8.21 8.18
C ASP A 410 -14.52 7.27 7.40
N ASN A 411 -13.24 7.10 7.79
CA ASN A 411 -12.33 6.16 7.11
C ASN A 411 -11.88 4.97 7.98
N THR A 412 -12.30 3.76 7.63
CA THR A 412 -11.67 2.49 8.07
C THR A 412 -10.26 2.42 7.49
N VAL A 413 -9.22 2.28 8.32
CA VAL A 413 -7.80 2.19 7.87
C VAL A 413 -7.39 0.72 7.81
N SER A 414 -7.41 0.09 6.63
CA SER A 414 -7.19 -1.35 6.50
C SER A 414 -5.69 -1.68 6.41
N VAL A 415 -5.07 -2.01 7.55
CA VAL A 415 -3.62 -2.31 7.62
C VAL A 415 -3.36 -3.81 7.48
N ASN A 416 -3.12 -4.27 6.26
CA ASN A 416 -3.04 -5.73 5.99
C ASN A 416 -1.76 -6.42 6.53
N ASN A 417 -0.69 -5.69 6.89
CA ASN A 417 0.66 -6.27 7.11
C ASN A 417 1.36 -5.91 8.44
N ILE A 418 0.62 -5.56 9.51
CA ILE A 418 1.24 -5.20 10.81
C ILE A 418 2.20 -6.28 11.35
N ALA A 419 1.92 -7.56 11.08
CA ALA A 419 2.79 -8.66 11.50
C ALA A 419 4.18 -8.62 10.88
N ASP A 420 4.28 -8.33 9.58
CA ASP A 420 5.56 -8.33 8.88
C ASP A 420 6.48 -7.23 9.41
N ALA A 421 5.91 -6.08 9.78
CA ALA A 421 6.66 -4.94 10.26
C ALA A 421 7.07 -5.04 11.75
N LEU A 422 6.26 -5.69 12.59
CA LEU A 422 6.54 -5.79 14.03
C LEU A 422 7.29 -7.04 14.46
N ASN A 423 7.44 -8.02 13.57
CA ASN A 423 8.13 -9.28 13.89
C ASN A 423 9.61 -9.04 14.22
N GLY A 424 10.01 -9.37 15.44
CA GLY A 424 11.36 -9.17 15.96
C GLY A 424 11.57 -7.85 16.69
N SER A 425 10.56 -6.97 16.71
CA SER A 425 10.60 -5.69 17.42
C SER A 425 10.49 -5.87 18.93
N SER A 426 10.94 -4.88 19.69
CA SER A 426 10.81 -4.84 21.15
C SER A 426 10.48 -3.45 21.65
N ASP A 427 9.64 -3.34 22.67
CA ASP A 427 9.25 -2.06 23.31
C ASP A 427 8.60 -1.10 22.31
N VAL A 428 7.52 -1.53 21.66
CA VAL A 428 6.79 -0.74 20.66
C VAL A 428 5.36 -0.54 21.12
N THR A 429 4.84 0.67 20.93
CA THR A 429 3.43 1.00 21.17
C THR A 429 2.69 1.26 19.86
N LEU A 430 1.58 0.56 19.63
CA LEU A 430 0.57 0.90 18.63
C LEU A 430 -0.63 1.52 19.33
N VAL A 431 -1.05 2.71 18.91
CA VAL A 431 -2.21 3.40 19.49
C VAL A 431 -3.17 3.89 18.41
N GLY A 432 -4.42 3.49 18.48
CA GLY A 432 -5.48 4.02 17.63
C GLY A 432 -6.15 5.26 18.21
N ASN A 433 -7.07 5.87 17.47
CA ASN A 433 -7.88 7.01 17.88
C ASN A 433 -9.21 6.56 18.54
N GLY A 434 -9.17 5.45 19.27
CA GLY A 434 -10.34 4.80 19.85
C GLY A 434 -10.91 3.69 18.97
N ALA A 435 -11.48 2.66 19.62
CA ALA A 435 -12.01 1.47 18.94
C ALA A 435 -13.09 1.78 17.89
N ALA A 436 -13.87 2.86 18.05
CA ALA A 436 -14.88 3.26 17.07
C ALA A 436 -14.29 3.91 15.80
N ASN A 437 -13.06 4.44 15.87
CA ASN A 437 -12.47 5.28 14.82
C ASN A 437 -11.30 4.61 14.09
N THR A 438 -10.63 3.66 14.74
CA THR A 438 -9.50 2.93 14.14
C THR A 438 -9.87 1.45 14.04
N ILE A 439 -9.98 0.93 12.82
CA ILE A 439 -10.28 -0.48 12.55
C ILE A 439 -9.10 -1.06 11.76
N VAL A 440 -8.44 -2.08 12.28
CA VAL A 440 -7.28 -2.76 11.70
C VAL A 440 -7.71 -4.15 11.22
N ALA A 441 -7.48 -4.47 9.95
CA ALA A 441 -7.73 -5.81 9.42
C ALA A 441 -6.47 -6.69 9.54
N SER A 442 -6.51 -7.79 10.28
CA SER A 442 -5.32 -8.61 10.58
C SER A 442 -5.23 -9.94 9.84
N ASN A 443 -6.27 -10.37 9.10
CA ASN A 443 -6.29 -11.56 8.22
C ASN A 443 -5.44 -12.79 8.66
N GLY A 444 -5.45 -13.15 9.96
CA GLY A 444 -4.65 -14.28 10.47
C GLY A 444 -3.18 -13.98 10.83
N ALA A 445 -2.85 -12.73 11.15
CA ALA A 445 -1.51 -12.27 11.49
C ALA A 445 -0.88 -12.95 12.71
N THR A 446 0.42 -13.22 12.66
CA THR A 446 1.24 -13.61 13.82
C THR A 446 2.33 -12.58 14.05
N VAL A 447 2.24 -11.86 15.17
CA VAL A 447 3.21 -10.86 15.62
C VAL A 447 4.09 -11.48 16.70
N ASN A 448 5.41 -11.40 16.55
CA ASN A 448 6.40 -11.87 17.52
C ASN A 448 7.21 -10.66 18.01
N ALA A 449 6.81 -10.07 19.13
CA ALA A 449 7.41 -8.85 19.66
C ALA A 449 7.34 -8.78 21.19
N ASP A 450 8.48 -8.58 21.85
CA ASP A 450 8.54 -8.41 23.31
C ASP A 450 8.18 -6.96 23.69
N SER A 451 7.54 -6.76 24.84
CA SER A 451 7.07 -5.44 25.31
C SER A 451 6.17 -4.71 24.31
N LEU A 452 5.39 -5.45 23.51
CA LEU A 452 4.43 -4.85 22.58
C LEU A 452 3.21 -4.31 23.34
N THR A 453 2.83 -3.09 23.01
CA THR A 453 1.61 -2.46 23.53
C THR A 453 0.66 -2.13 22.40
N VAL A 454 -0.60 -2.58 22.46
CA VAL A 454 -1.65 -2.29 21.46
C VAL A 454 -2.83 -1.63 22.16
N LYS A 455 -3.21 -0.41 21.74
CA LYS A 455 -4.25 0.37 22.41
C LYS A 455 -5.29 1.02 21.49
N ASP A 456 -6.48 1.20 22.04
CA ASP A 456 -7.51 2.13 21.54
C ASP A 456 -7.88 1.91 20.07
N MET A 457 -8.15 0.67 19.67
CA MET A 457 -8.49 0.31 18.29
C MET A 457 -9.41 -0.91 18.21
N THR A 458 -10.04 -1.10 17.07
CA THR A 458 -10.72 -2.34 16.69
C THR A 458 -9.80 -3.18 15.81
N ILE A 459 -9.68 -4.47 16.09
CA ILE A 459 -8.98 -5.45 15.26
C ILE A 459 -10.02 -6.38 14.66
N GLN A 460 -10.19 -6.34 13.35
CA GLN A 460 -11.01 -7.27 12.57
C GLN A 460 -10.11 -8.36 11.99
N SER A 461 -10.51 -9.62 12.09
CA SER A 461 -9.72 -10.73 11.56
C SER A 461 -10.57 -11.79 10.88
N VAL A 462 -10.23 -12.12 9.63
CA VAL A 462 -10.62 -13.37 8.97
C VAL A 462 -9.52 -14.42 9.18
N GLY A 463 -9.30 -14.84 10.42
CA GLY A 463 -8.21 -15.74 10.79
C GLY A 463 -7.86 -15.67 12.27
N THR A 464 -6.94 -16.52 12.72
CA THR A 464 -6.41 -16.46 14.10
C THR A 464 -5.38 -15.34 14.17
N THR A 465 -5.61 -14.33 15.01
CA THR A 465 -4.58 -13.31 15.28
C THR A 465 -3.75 -13.74 16.47
N THR A 466 -2.43 -13.80 16.32
CA THR A 466 -1.51 -14.24 17.37
C THR A 466 -0.53 -13.13 17.71
N ILE A 467 -0.37 -12.83 19.00
CA ILE A 467 0.66 -11.95 19.53
C ILE A 467 1.53 -12.78 20.46
N ASN A 468 2.80 -12.96 20.11
CA ASN A 468 3.79 -13.71 20.87
C ASN A 468 4.86 -12.76 21.39
N GLY A 469 4.99 -12.66 22.71
CA GLY A 469 6.02 -11.85 23.34
C GLY A 469 5.78 -11.65 24.81
N ASN A 470 6.87 -11.48 25.56
CA ASN A 470 6.82 -11.17 26.98
C ASN A 470 6.40 -9.71 27.19
N ASN A 471 5.84 -9.38 28.35
CA ASN A 471 5.46 -8.01 28.71
C ASN A 471 4.45 -7.35 27.75
N THR A 472 3.55 -8.16 27.16
CA THR A 472 2.54 -7.68 26.20
C THR A 472 1.40 -6.94 26.91
N THR A 473 1.01 -5.78 26.39
CA THR A 473 -0.15 -5.00 26.88
C THR A 473 -1.20 -4.79 25.78
N ILE A 474 -2.46 -5.13 26.06
CA ILE A 474 -3.62 -4.85 25.21
C ILE A 474 -4.60 -4.00 26.02
N GLU A 475 -4.94 -2.80 25.54
CA GLU A 475 -5.76 -1.85 26.32
C GLU A 475 -6.78 -1.11 25.46
N GLY A 476 -8.07 -1.15 25.81
CA GLY A 476 -9.10 -0.42 25.05
C GLY A 476 -9.34 -0.98 23.64
N VAL A 477 -8.98 -2.25 23.41
CA VAL A 477 -9.07 -2.91 22.10
C VAL A 477 -10.40 -3.64 21.94
N THR A 478 -11.01 -3.57 20.77
CA THR A 478 -12.14 -4.43 20.38
C THR A 478 -11.69 -5.43 19.32
N TYR A 479 -11.68 -6.73 19.64
CA TYR A 479 -11.34 -7.79 18.70
C TYR A 479 -12.60 -8.42 18.11
N GLN A 480 -12.69 -8.46 16.79
CA GLN A 480 -13.82 -8.98 16.02
C GLN A 480 -13.35 -10.14 15.13
N SER A 481 -13.80 -11.36 15.42
CA SER A 481 -13.48 -12.55 14.61
C SER A 481 -14.52 -12.82 13.52
N ALA A 482 -14.05 -13.16 12.32
CA ALA A 482 -14.86 -13.58 11.18
C ALA A 482 -14.41 -14.96 10.66
N GLY A 483 -14.89 -16.04 11.29
CA GLY A 483 -14.85 -17.40 10.72
C GLY A 483 -13.57 -18.23 10.90
N ALA A 484 -12.70 -17.92 11.88
CA ALA A 484 -11.45 -18.63 12.14
C ALA A 484 -11.58 -19.81 13.14
N SER A 485 -10.51 -20.62 13.30
CA SER A 485 -10.38 -21.73 14.29
C SER A 485 -10.02 -21.28 15.72
N TYR A 486 -9.52 -20.07 15.88
CA TYR A 486 -9.30 -19.36 17.14
C TYR A 486 -9.62 -17.87 16.93
N GLY A 487 -9.99 -17.15 17.98
CA GLY A 487 -10.07 -15.68 17.95
C GLY A 487 -8.69 -15.04 18.12
N LEU A 488 -8.51 -14.28 19.21
CA LEU A 488 -7.24 -13.65 19.58
C LEU A 488 -6.40 -14.61 20.42
N THR A 489 -5.14 -14.82 20.06
CA THR A 489 -4.15 -15.58 20.84
C THR A 489 -3.07 -14.63 21.33
N VAL A 490 -2.81 -14.62 22.64
CA VAL A 490 -1.72 -13.86 23.26
C VAL A 490 -0.82 -14.82 24.01
N SER A 491 0.44 -14.90 23.61
CA SER A 491 1.42 -15.83 24.16
C SER A 491 2.63 -15.08 24.72
N GLY A 492 3.19 -15.58 25.83
CA GLY A 492 4.37 -14.99 26.46
C GLY A 492 4.22 -14.84 27.97
N SER A 493 5.26 -14.35 28.64
CA SER A 493 5.21 -14.03 30.08
C SER A 493 4.67 -12.62 30.30
N ASP A 494 4.06 -12.35 31.45
CA ASP A 494 3.71 -11.00 31.87
C ASP A 494 2.76 -10.26 30.92
N THR A 495 1.57 -10.82 30.72
CA THR A 495 0.54 -10.24 29.84
C THR A 495 -0.43 -9.36 30.63
N THR A 496 -0.76 -8.19 30.08
CA THR A 496 -1.78 -7.28 30.62
C THR A 496 -2.87 -7.03 29.59
N ILE A 497 -4.13 -7.27 29.96
CA ILE A 497 -5.32 -7.00 29.13
C ILE A 497 -6.27 -6.08 29.90
N LYS A 498 -6.61 -4.92 29.33
CA LYS A 498 -7.45 -3.91 29.98
C LYS A 498 -8.57 -3.43 29.06
N ASN A 499 -9.78 -3.29 29.59
CA ASN A 499 -10.92 -2.67 28.89
C ASN A 499 -11.09 -3.21 27.46
N THR A 500 -10.89 -4.51 27.28
CA THR A 500 -10.83 -5.16 25.98
C THR A 500 -12.13 -5.91 25.73
N THR A 501 -12.67 -5.78 24.52
CA THR A 501 -13.84 -6.55 24.08
C THR A 501 -13.40 -7.59 23.06
N VAL A 502 -13.84 -8.84 23.22
CA VAL A 502 -13.59 -9.91 22.25
C VAL A 502 -14.95 -10.47 21.83
N GLU A 503 -15.30 -10.29 20.56
CA GLU A 503 -16.57 -10.67 19.99
C GLU A 503 -16.39 -11.41 18.66
N GLY A 504 -17.35 -12.27 18.33
CA GLY A 504 -17.36 -12.99 17.06
C GLY A 504 -18.06 -14.34 17.13
N ALA A 505 -17.96 -15.10 16.04
CA ALA A 505 -18.48 -16.45 15.94
C ALA A 505 -17.50 -17.44 16.56
N MET A 506 -17.97 -18.31 17.47
CA MET A 506 -17.10 -19.27 18.17
C MET A 506 -16.40 -20.21 17.21
N ALA A 507 -15.09 -20.19 17.30
CA ALA A 507 -14.24 -21.23 16.78
C ALA A 507 -14.15 -22.41 17.75
N SER A 508 -13.81 -23.61 17.26
CA SER A 508 -13.77 -24.84 18.07
C SER A 508 -12.82 -24.80 19.29
N GLN A 509 -11.94 -23.80 19.40
CA GLN A 509 -10.80 -23.82 20.33
C GLN A 509 -10.63 -22.55 21.20
N GLY A 510 -11.50 -21.53 21.14
CA GLY A 510 -11.40 -20.32 22.01
C GLY A 510 -11.67 -18.98 21.31
N LEU A 511 -12.37 -18.03 21.96
CA LEU A 511 -12.43 -16.62 21.50
C LEU A 511 -11.17 -15.84 21.89
N LEU A 512 -10.68 -16.04 23.12
CA LEU A 512 -9.41 -15.52 23.60
C LEU A 512 -8.58 -16.67 24.13
N VAL A 513 -7.39 -16.86 23.58
CA VAL A 513 -6.41 -17.83 24.05
C VAL A 513 -5.24 -17.09 24.68
N ILE A 514 -4.87 -17.47 25.90
CA ILE A 514 -3.69 -16.98 26.60
C ILE A 514 -2.73 -18.15 26.78
N ALA A 515 -1.57 -18.09 26.15
CA ALA A 515 -0.54 -19.12 26.22
C ALA A 515 0.65 -18.62 27.02
N SER A 516 0.69 -18.93 28.31
CA SER A 516 1.74 -18.46 29.21
C SER A 516 3.05 -19.22 29.00
N GLY A 517 3.86 -18.83 28.01
CA GLY A 517 5.28 -19.19 27.89
C GLY A 517 5.67 -20.66 28.12
N SER A 518 6.94 -20.87 28.50
CA SER A 518 7.54 -22.19 28.71
C SER A 518 7.19 -22.78 30.09
N ASP A 519 7.25 -24.12 30.21
CA ASP A 519 7.07 -24.90 31.44
C ASP A 519 8.03 -24.53 32.62
N THR A 520 8.95 -23.59 32.40
CA THR A 520 10.03 -23.22 33.33
C THR A 520 9.90 -21.80 33.89
N ALA A 521 9.23 -20.87 33.21
CA ALA A 521 9.07 -19.49 33.66
C ALA A 521 7.72 -19.28 34.36
N THR A 522 7.71 -18.61 35.52
CA THR A 522 6.47 -18.16 36.18
C THR A 522 6.00 -16.88 35.51
N SER A 523 4.80 -16.89 34.96
CA SER A 523 4.18 -15.73 34.31
C SER A 523 3.10 -15.10 35.19
N VAL A 524 2.87 -13.80 35.06
CA VAL A 524 1.66 -13.16 35.58
C VAL A 524 0.79 -12.71 34.43
N THR A 525 -0.50 -13.04 34.45
CA THR A 525 -1.48 -12.51 33.50
C THR A 525 -2.48 -11.65 34.27
N ASN A 526 -2.55 -10.36 33.96
CA ASN A 526 -3.51 -9.44 34.57
C ASN A 526 -4.55 -9.03 33.54
N ILE A 527 -5.82 -9.31 33.84
CA ILE A 527 -6.96 -9.02 32.97
C ILE A 527 -7.95 -8.20 33.78
N SER A 528 -8.34 -7.02 33.29
CA SER A 528 -9.33 -6.17 33.95
C SER A 528 -10.26 -5.52 32.93
N GLY A 529 -11.58 -5.49 33.17
CA GLY A 529 -12.51 -4.88 32.21
C GLY A 529 -12.65 -5.67 30.90
N LEU A 530 -12.41 -6.99 30.92
CA LEU A 530 -12.56 -7.84 29.74
C LEU A 530 -14.05 -8.15 29.50
N THR A 531 -14.51 -7.97 28.27
CA THR A 531 -15.84 -8.41 27.82
C THR A 531 -15.68 -9.45 26.72
N ILE A 532 -16.11 -10.69 26.97
CA ILE A 532 -16.20 -11.73 25.93
C ILE A 532 -17.67 -11.98 25.64
N THR A 533 -18.09 -11.82 24.39
CA THR A 533 -19.46 -12.13 23.95
C THR A 533 -19.46 -13.01 22.71
N ASP A 534 -20.09 -14.18 22.82
CA ASP A 534 -20.40 -15.03 21.67
C ASP A 534 -21.73 -14.62 21.03
N THR A 535 -21.72 -14.44 19.70
CA THR A 535 -22.89 -14.04 18.92
C THR A 535 -23.57 -15.20 18.18
N THR A 536 -23.00 -16.42 18.23
CA THR A 536 -23.46 -17.55 17.42
C THR A 536 -23.96 -18.74 18.23
N THR A 537 -25.07 -19.34 17.79
CA THR A 537 -25.74 -20.45 18.47
C THR A 537 -25.13 -21.83 18.20
N LEU A 538 -23.94 -21.91 17.58
CA LEU A 538 -23.38 -23.16 17.08
C LEU A 538 -23.14 -24.16 18.23
N TRP A 539 -23.57 -25.40 18.01
CA TRP A 539 -23.48 -26.49 18.98
C TRP A 539 -22.06 -27.06 18.99
N GLY A 540 -21.38 -27.02 20.14
CA GLY A 540 -20.04 -27.60 20.29
C GLY A 540 -19.32 -27.14 21.54
N SER A 541 -18.27 -27.85 21.94
CA SER A 541 -17.40 -27.61 23.11
C SER A 541 -16.48 -26.38 22.95
N SER A 542 -17.07 -25.25 22.60
CA SER A 542 -16.38 -23.98 22.39
C SER A 542 -16.10 -23.29 23.73
N SER A 543 -14.95 -22.63 23.85
CA SER A 543 -14.54 -21.96 25.09
C SER A 543 -14.45 -20.44 24.87
N GLY A 544 -14.80 -19.65 25.88
CA GLY A 544 -14.60 -18.19 25.85
C GLY A 544 -13.13 -17.86 26.00
N LEU A 545 -12.62 -18.07 27.22
CA LEU A 545 -11.23 -17.85 27.59
C LEU A 545 -10.51 -19.18 27.77
N VAL A 546 -9.42 -19.37 27.00
CA VAL A 546 -8.61 -20.58 27.04
C VAL A 546 -7.22 -20.26 27.52
N PHE A 547 -6.70 -21.03 28.47
CA PHE A 547 -5.34 -20.92 28.92
C PHE A 547 -4.55 -22.16 28.55
N SER A 548 -3.51 -21.99 27.73
CA SER A 548 -2.61 -23.09 27.35
C SER A 548 -1.36 -23.07 28.23
N ASN A 549 -1.01 -24.22 28.82
CA ASN A 549 0.23 -24.44 29.58
C ASN A 549 0.47 -23.47 30.75
N MET A 550 -0.51 -23.31 31.66
CA MET A 550 -0.36 -22.38 32.78
C MET A 550 0.73 -22.76 33.79
N ASN A 551 1.75 -21.91 33.87
CA ASN A 551 2.76 -21.89 34.92
C ASN A 551 2.90 -20.44 35.44
N GLY A 552 2.12 -20.06 36.46
CA GLY A 552 2.01 -18.66 36.86
C GLY A 552 0.71 -18.30 37.58
N THR A 553 0.40 -17.01 37.67
CA THR A 553 -0.84 -16.50 38.27
C THR A 553 -1.65 -15.74 37.21
N MET A 554 -2.93 -16.07 37.09
CA MET A 554 -3.92 -15.29 36.36
C MET A 554 -4.78 -14.50 37.35
N ASN A 555 -4.87 -13.19 37.13
CA ASN A 555 -5.81 -12.30 37.82
C ASN A 555 -6.81 -11.77 36.79
N LEU A 556 -8.10 -12.01 37.01
CA LEU A 556 -9.20 -11.51 36.20
C LEU A 556 -10.11 -10.68 37.09
N SER A 557 -10.28 -9.38 36.80
CA SER A 557 -11.17 -8.51 37.57
C SER A 557 -12.13 -7.74 36.68
N ASP A 558 -13.27 -7.30 37.25
CA ASP A 558 -14.18 -6.33 36.63
C ASP A 558 -14.61 -6.73 35.20
N SER A 559 -14.78 -8.03 34.96
CA SER A 559 -14.92 -8.61 33.62
C SER A 559 -16.26 -9.32 33.44
N THR A 560 -16.73 -9.42 32.20
CA THR A 560 -17.93 -10.17 31.81
C THR A 560 -17.58 -11.19 30.76
N ILE A 561 -17.78 -12.48 31.07
CA ILE A 561 -17.60 -13.58 30.12
C ILE A 561 -18.97 -14.18 29.86
N LYS A 562 -19.51 -13.93 28.66
CA LYS A 562 -20.81 -14.43 28.23
C LYS A 562 -20.68 -15.31 27.00
N VAL A 563 -20.72 -16.62 27.21
CA VAL A 563 -20.52 -17.62 26.15
C VAL A 563 -21.43 -18.83 26.36
N LYS A 564 -22.01 -19.39 25.30
CA LYS A 564 -22.86 -20.59 25.44
C LYS A 564 -22.08 -21.80 25.95
N GLY A 565 -20.80 -21.92 25.62
CA GLY A 565 -19.94 -23.05 25.98
C GLY A 565 -19.25 -22.91 27.33
N SER A 566 -17.95 -23.20 27.38
CA SER A 566 -17.16 -23.08 28.61
C SER A 566 -16.60 -21.67 28.78
N ALA A 567 -16.86 -20.99 29.90
CA ALA A 567 -16.25 -19.69 30.17
C ALA A 567 -14.72 -19.78 30.24
N PHE A 568 -14.24 -20.82 30.93
CA PHE A 568 -12.81 -21.13 31.07
C PHE A 568 -12.49 -22.53 30.56
N SER A 569 -11.36 -22.65 29.87
CA SER A 569 -10.75 -23.94 29.57
C SER A 569 -9.25 -23.85 29.78
N PHE A 570 -8.68 -24.75 30.58
CA PHE A 570 -7.24 -24.82 30.78
C PHE A 570 -6.73 -26.07 30.08
N GLY A 571 -5.73 -25.89 29.20
CA GLY A 571 -5.15 -26.93 28.35
C GLY A 571 -4.62 -28.15 29.13
N PRO A 572 -4.28 -29.24 28.42
CA PRO A 572 -3.86 -30.49 29.04
C PRO A 572 -2.61 -30.27 29.88
N SER A 573 -2.70 -30.52 31.19
CA SER A 573 -1.54 -30.42 32.06
C SER A 573 -0.57 -31.57 31.78
N ASN A 574 0.72 -31.27 31.60
CA ASN A 574 1.77 -32.23 31.97
C ASN A 574 1.66 -32.55 33.48
N SER A 575 2.41 -33.54 33.98
CA SER A 575 2.28 -34.10 35.34
C SER A 575 2.44 -33.11 36.52
N THR A 576 2.70 -31.82 36.27
CA THR A 576 3.09 -30.84 37.29
C THR A 576 2.16 -29.62 37.29
N ILE A 577 1.06 -29.71 38.04
CA ILE A 577 0.09 -28.60 38.27
C ILE A 577 0.78 -27.45 39.03
N ARG A 578 0.87 -26.26 38.43
CA ARG A 578 1.62 -25.12 39.02
C ARG A 578 0.90 -23.76 39.04
N GLY A 579 -0.14 -23.54 38.22
CA GLY A 579 -0.78 -22.22 38.10
C GLY A 579 -1.77 -21.83 39.21
N TYR A 580 -2.04 -20.53 39.37
CA TYR A 580 -3.08 -19.98 40.25
C TYR A 580 -4.06 -19.13 39.44
N VAL A 581 -5.34 -19.16 39.82
CA VAL A 581 -6.40 -18.36 39.19
C VAL A 581 -7.10 -17.53 40.25
N ASN A 582 -7.18 -16.22 40.04
CA ASN A 582 -7.92 -15.31 40.89
C ASN A 582 -8.91 -14.54 40.01
N VAL A 583 -10.19 -14.67 40.32
CA VAL A 583 -11.26 -13.96 39.63
C VAL A 583 -11.99 -13.08 40.63
N SER A 584 -12.19 -11.80 40.33
CA SER A 584 -12.93 -10.90 41.20
C SER A 584 -13.88 -9.96 40.46
N ASN A 585 -14.93 -9.50 41.14
CA ASN A 585 -15.87 -8.49 40.62
C ASN A 585 -16.37 -8.77 39.19
N SER A 586 -16.62 -10.03 38.85
CA SER A 586 -16.83 -10.46 37.47
C SER A 586 -18.14 -11.23 37.31
N THR A 587 -18.67 -11.25 36.10
CA THR A 587 -19.85 -12.04 35.73
C THR A 587 -19.46 -13.13 34.74
N ILE A 588 -19.85 -14.37 35.04
CA ILE A 588 -19.63 -15.54 34.21
C ILE A 588 -21.01 -16.10 33.83
N ASP A 589 -21.37 -15.95 32.56
CA ASP A 589 -22.62 -16.41 31.97
C ASP A 589 -22.33 -17.53 30.95
N SER A 590 -22.37 -18.79 31.39
CA SER A 590 -21.95 -19.94 30.58
C SER A 590 -22.56 -21.29 30.97
N SER A 591 -22.52 -22.26 30.06
CA SER A 591 -22.96 -23.64 30.36
C SER A 591 -21.93 -24.42 31.18
N SER A 592 -20.65 -24.05 31.10
CA SER A 592 -19.60 -24.67 31.90
C SER A 592 -18.48 -23.70 32.27
N ALA A 593 -17.69 -24.08 33.27
CA ALA A 593 -16.43 -23.43 33.62
C ALA A 593 -15.45 -24.50 34.11
N SER A 594 -14.20 -24.47 33.65
CA SER A 594 -13.18 -25.44 34.07
C SER A 594 -11.98 -24.70 34.64
N VAL A 595 -11.47 -25.14 35.78
CA VAL A 595 -10.16 -24.76 36.35
C VAL A 595 -9.29 -26.01 36.58
N SER A 596 -9.44 -27.02 35.72
CA SER A 596 -8.90 -28.38 35.88
C SER A 596 -7.38 -28.48 36.07
N SER A 597 -6.62 -27.55 35.50
CA SER A 597 -5.16 -27.66 35.35
C SER A 597 -4.37 -26.71 36.27
N VAL A 598 -5.00 -26.16 37.31
CA VAL A 598 -4.41 -25.14 38.20
C VAL A 598 -4.26 -25.69 39.62
N LYS A 599 -3.36 -25.14 40.42
CA LYS A 599 -3.09 -25.57 41.80
C LYS A 599 -4.17 -25.10 42.77
N ALA A 600 -4.59 -23.85 42.60
CA ALA A 600 -5.68 -23.26 43.37
C ALA A 600 -6.42 -22.21 42.53
N SER A 601 -7.70 -22.04 42.83
CA SER A 601 -8.51 -20.97 42.29
C SER A 601 -9.23 -20.18 43.39
N THR A 602 -9.40 -18.88 43.17
CA THR A 602 -10.19 -18.00 44.01
C THR A 602 -11.19 -17.22 43.16
N PHE A 603 -12.41 -17.09 43.67
CA PHE A 603 -13.49 -16.31 43.10
C PHE A 603 -14.02 -15.41 44.21
N ASP A 604 -13.93 -14.09 44.05
CA ASP A 604 -14.40 -13.11 45.03
C ASP A 604 -15.36 -12.11 44.40
N ASN A 605 -16.58 -12.01 44.91
CA ASN A 605 -17.62 -11.16 44.32
C ASN A 605 -17.88 -11.49 42.84
N VAL A 606 -18.08 -12.78 42.54
CA VAL A 606 -18.34 -13.29 41.19
C VAL A 606 -19.78 -13.76 41.06
N THR A 607 -20.45 -13.37 39.97
CA THR A 607 -21.77 -13.89 39.62
C THR A 607 -21.64 -15.01 38.60
N PHE A 608 -22.23 -16.17 38.90
CA PHE A 608 -22.34 -17.31 38.00
C PHE A 608 -23.79 -17.47 37.53
N GLU A 609 -24.00 -17.47 36.22
CA GLU A 609 -25.30 -17.65 35.61
C GLU A 609 -25.21 -18.47 34.32
N ASN A 610 -26.35 -19.01 33.88
CA ASN A 610 -26.49 -19.67 32.59
C ASN A 610 -27.76 -19.13 31.94
N THR A 611 -27.63 -18.04 31.18
CA THR A 611 -28.80 -17.44 30.49
C THR A 611 -29.14 -18.16 29.18
N TRP A 612 -28.33 -19.14 28.78
CA TRP A 612 -28.46 -19.86 27.52
C TRP A 612 -29.39 -21.08 27.60
N SER A 613 -29.58 -21.63 28.79
CA SER A 613 -30.43 -22.79 29.04
C SER A 613 -30.86 -22.86 30.50
N THR A 614 -31.80 -23.73 30.81
CA THR A 614 -32.17 -24.05 32.20
C THR A 614 -31.28 -25.12 32.83
N ASP A 615 -30.26 -25.59 32.11
CA ASP A 615 -29.37 -26.64 32.59
C ASP A 615 -28.35 -26.10 33.60
N ALA A 616 -27.92 -26.97 34.52
CA ALA A 616 -26.89 -26.63 35.50
C ALA A 616 -25.55 -26.27 34.84
N ILE A 617 -24.82 -25.34 35.45
CA ILE A 617 -23.45 -25.00 35.04
C ILE A 617 -22.54 -26.16 35.42
N THR A 618 -21.87 -26.76 34.44
CA THR A 618 -20.83 -27.76 34.75
C THR A 618 -19.56 -27.05 35.22
N PHE A 619 -19.18 -27.22 36.48
CA PHE A 619 -17.93 -26.68 37.04
C PHE A 619 -16.90 -27.78 37.23
N ARG A 620 -15.83 -27.76 36.43
CA ARG A 620 -14.71 -28.71 36.56
C ARG A 620 -13.65 -28.14 37.49
N ALA A 621 -13.71 -28.55 38.75
CA ALA A 621 -12.74 -28.16 39.74
C ALA A 621 -11.41 -28.91 39.51
N GLY A 622 -10.33 -28.16 39.31
CA GLY A 622 -8.95 -28.65 39.35
C GLY A 622 -8.23 -28.17 40.60
N GLY A 623 -7.00 -28.66 40.78
CA GLY A 623 -6.16 -28.25 41.91
C GLY A 623 -6.59 -28.81 43.25
N THR A 624 -5.87 -28.42 44.31
CA THR A 624 -6.14 -28.87 45.68
C THR A 624 -7.23 -28.04 46.37
N THR A 625 -7.41 -26.77 45.97
CA THR A 625 -8.27 -25.81 46.69
C THR A 625 -8.94 -24.83 45.73
N ASN A 626 -10.26 -24.70 45.84
CA ASN A 626 -11.08 -23.73 45.10
C ASN A 626 -11.93 -22.97 46.13
N THR A 627 -11.82 -21.65 46.14
CA THR A 627 -12.49 -20.79 47.13
C THR A 627 -13.41 -19.80 46.45
N PHE A 628 -14.66 -19.77 46.89
CA PHE A 628 -15.70 -18.83 46.49
C PHE A 628 -16.02 -17.93 47.68
N THR A 629 -15.93 -16.63 47.49
CA THR A 629 -16.19 -15.61 48.53
C THR A 629 -17.15 -14.58 47.95
N ASN A 630 -18.21 -14.21 48.67
CA ASN A 630 -19.19 -13.21 48.24
C ASN A 630 -19.80 -13.49 46.84
N CYS A 631 -19.88 -14.76 46.40
CA CYS A 631 -20.34 -15.11 45.06
C CYS A 631 -21.86 -15.25 45.01
N GLU A 632 -22.46 -14.90 43.87
CA GLU A 632 -23.87 -15.11 43.57
C GLU A 632 -24.02 -16.21 42.51
N PHE A 633 -24.86 -17.19 42.79
CA PHE A 633 -25.19 -18.27 41.88
C PHE A 633 -26.65 -18.13 41.44
N LYS A 634 -26.89 -18.02 40.14
CA LYS A 634 -28.25 -17.88 39.57
C LYS A 634 -28.72 -19.12 38.80
N ALA A 635 -27.84 -20.10 38.65
CA ALA A 635 -28.12 -21.40 38.08
C ALA A 635 -27.55 -22.49 38.99
N ASP A 636 -28.17 -23.66 38.99
CA ASP A 636 -27.63 -24.83 39.67
C ASP A 636 -26.23 -25.14 39.13
N ILE A 637 -25.36 -25.73 39.95
CA ILE A 637 -24.00 -26.10 39.53
C ILE A 637 -23.77 -27.59 39.72
N ASP A 638 -23.22 -28.22 38.69
CA ASP A 638 -22.70 -29.59 38.74
C ASP A 638 -21.18 -29.58 38.84
N PHE A 639 -20.66 -29.91 40.03
CA PHE A 639 -19.23 -30.02 40.29
C PHE A 639 -18.69 -31.37 39.84
N GLN A 640 -17.86 -31.33 38.80
CA GLN A 640 -17.18 -32.49 38.24
C GLN A 640 -15.67 -32.45 38.52
N SER A 641 -15.02 -33.61 38.49
CA SER A 641 -13.57 -33.71 38.61
C SER A 641 -12.88 -33.63 37.27
N ALA A 642 -11.77 -32.91 37.24
CA ALA A 642 -10.78 -33.09 36.19
C ALA A 642 -10.17 -34.50 36.29
N ASN A 643 -9.90 -35.17 35.15
CA ASN A 643 -9.40 -36.54 34.93
C ASN A 643 -8.14 -37.03 35.72
N TYR A 644 -7.85 -36.52 36.92
CA TYR A 644 -6.69 -36.84 37.73
C TYR A 644 -7.12 -37.63 38.97
N SER A 645 -7.17 -38.95 38.80
CA SER A 645 -7.73 -39.95 39.70
C SER A 645 -7.15 -40.08 41.12
N ASN A 646 -6.38 -39.11 41.65
CA ASN A 646 -5.71 -39.27 42.96
C ASN A 646 -5.52 -38.03 43.85
N LYS A 647 -6.13 -36.87 43.59
CA LYS A 647 -5.91 -35.65 44.42
C LYS A 647 -7.11 -35.30 45.29
N ASN A 648 -6.83 -34.77 46.49
CA ASN A 648 -7.85 -34.19 47.36
C ASN A 648 -8.23 -32.80 46.83
N VAL A 649 -9.53 -32.56 46.68
CA VAL A 649 -10.09 -31.28 46.23
C VAL A 649 -10.90 -30.69 47.38
N THR A 650 -10.58 -29.46 47.75
CA THR A 650 -11.38 -28.68 48.71
C THR A 650 -12.14 -27.59 47.98
N LEU A 651 -13.46 -27.54 48.18
CA LEU A 651 -14.34 -26.45 47.78
C LEU A 651 -14.74 -25.66 49.03
N THR A 652 -14.46 -24.36 49.05
CA THR A 652 -14.81 -23.48 50.16
C THR A 652 -15.76 -22.39 49.67
N PHE A 653 -16.91 -22.25 50.32
CA PHE A 653 -17.89 -21.21 50.05
C PHE A 653 -17.99 -20.30 51.28
N ASN A 654 -17.73 -19.01 51.10
CA ASN A 654 -17.81 -18.01 52.15
C ASN A 654 -18.80 -16.93 51.72
N ASN A 655 -19.86 -16.70 52.50
CA ASN A 655 -20.85 -15.66 52.24
C ASN A 655 -21.39 -15.67 50.79
N CYS A 656 -21.67 -16.86 50.25
CA CYS A 656 -22.19 -17.01 48.89
C CYS A 656 -23.72 -17.18 48.91
N THR A 657 -24.39 -16.73 47.86
CA THR A 657 -25.85 -16.74 47.73
C THR A 657 -26.30 -17.48 46.48
N PHE A 658 -27.47 -18.10 46.53
CA PHE A 658 -28.18 -18.67 45.38
C PHE A 658 -29.48 -17.90 45.18
N ASN A 659 -29.63 -17.19 44.05
CA ASN A 659 -30.74 -16.28 43.79
C ASN A 659 -31.05 -15.36 44.99
N GLY A 660 -29.99 -14.79 45.58
CA GLY A 660 -30.06 -13.92 46.77
C GLY A 660 -30.31 -14.61 48.12
N VAL A 661 -30.46 -15.94 48.17
CA VAL A 661 -30.60 -16.71 49.41
C VAL A 661 -29.23 -17.24 49.85
N LEU A 662 -28.85 -17.03 51.11
CA LEU A 662 -27.56 -17.49 51.64
C LEU A 662 -27.39 -19.02 51.52
N ILE A 663 -26.25 -19.45 50.99
CA ILE A 663 -25.85 -20.85 50.95
C ILE A 663 -25.28 -21.23 52.31
N THR A 664 -25.75 -22.35 52.85
CA THR A 664 -25.39 -22.90 54.14
C THR A 664 -25.04 -24.38 53.98
N ALA A 665 -24.40 -24.98 54.99
CA ALA A 665 -24.13 -26.41 54.98
C ALA A 665 -25.41 -27.29 54.86
N ALA A 666 -26.58 -26.75 55.20
CA ALA A 666 -27.85 -27.47 55.17
C ALA A 666 -28.54 -27.46 53.78
N ASN A 667 -28.44 -26.37 53.03
CA ASN A 667 -29.14 -26.19 51.75
C ASN A 667 -28.24 -26.29 50.51
N ILE A 668 -26.91 -26.40 50.68
CA ILE A 668 -25.99 -26.47 49.53
C ILE A 668 -26.32 -27.65 48.58
N LYS A 669 -26.88 -28.75 49.08
CA LYS A 669 -27.25 -29.90 48.23
C LYS A 669 -28.51 -29.68 47.38
N ASP A 670 -29.28 -28.63 47.66
CA ASP A 670 -30.52 -28.35 46.91
C ASP A 670 -30.22 -27.78 45.52
N HIS A 671 -29.04 -27.16 45.35
CA HIS A 671 -28.64 -26.42 44.14
C HIS A 671 -27.29 -26.86 43.56
N PHE A 672 -26.50 -27.62 44.33
CA PHE A 672 -25.18 -28.05 43.94
C PHE A 672 -25.11 -29.57 43.89
N VAL A 673 -24.84 -30.10 42.70
CA VAL A 673 -24.61 -31.52 42.46
C VAL A 673 -23.10 -31.79 42.57
N PHE A 674 -22.75 -32.86 43.27
CA PHE A 674 -21.38 -33.33 43.41
C PHE A 674 -21.32 -34.76 42.82
N ASP A 675 -21.27 -34.85 41.48
CA ASP A 675 -21.44 -36.13 40.76
C ASP A 675 -20.27 -37.11 40.93
N ASN A 676 -20.58 -38.40 40.89
CA ASN A 676 -19.70 -39.57 41.05
C ASN A 676 -19.72 -40.49 39.79
N GLY A 677 -20.25 -40.02 38.65
CA GLY A 677 -20.37 -40.76 37.39
C GLY A 677 -19.04 -40.97 36.64
N SER A 678 -19.09 -41.49 35.38
CA SER A 678 -17.89 -41.80 34.57
C SER A 678 -16.95 -40.61 34.31
N PHE A 679 -17.45 -39.38 34.48
CA PHE A 679 -16.70 -38.11 34.46
C PHE A 679 -16.84 -37.30 35.78
N GLY A 680 -17.46 -37.88 36.82
CA GLY A 680 -17.63 -37.26 38.13
C GLY A 680 -16.34 -37.24 38.95
N LEU A 681 -16.40 -36.71 40.16
CA LEU A 681 -15.35 -36.81 41.18
C LEU A 681 -15.11 -38.27 41.54
N GLN A 682 -14.29 -38.95 40.74
CA GLN A 682 -13.83 -40.29 41.06
C GLN A 682 -13.17 -40.25 42.44
N ASN A 683 -13.88 -40.78 43.44
CA ASN A 683 -13.65 -40.70 44.88
C ASN A 683 -14.26 -39.46 45.56
N ARG A 684 -15.57 -39.51 45.86
CA ARG A 684 -16.24 -38.63 46.84
C ARG A 684 -15.48 -38.49 48.16
N ASP A 685 -14.75 -39.53 48.58
CA ASP A 685 -13.88 -39.54 49.77
C ASP A 685 -12.70 -38.54 49.70
N LYS A 686 -12.39 -38.02 48.52
CA LYS A 686 -11.32 -37.04 48.27
C LYS A 686 -11.86 -35.62 48.06
N LEU A 687 -13.17 -35.42 48.11
CA LEU A 687 -13.81 -34.11 48.05
C LEU A 687 -14.10 -33.62 49.48
N THR A 688 -13.66 -32.41 49.80
CA THR A 688 -14.06 -31.70 51.02
C THR A 688 -14.83 -30.45 50.63
N VAL A 689 -16.04 -30.28 51.17
CA VAL A 689 -16.85 -29.07 50.95
C VAL A 689 -17.00 -28.35 52.29
N ILE A 690 -16.67 -27.06 52.30
CA ILE A 690 -16.73 -26.18 53.47
C ILE A 690 -17.63 -25.00 53.13
N VAL A 691 -18.62 -24.71 53.97
CA VAL A 691 -19.50 -23.54 53.86
C VAL A 691 -19.42 -22.74 55.13
N ASP A 692 -18.94 -21.49 55.04
CA ASP A 692 -18.74 -20.57 56.16
C ASP A 692 -18.02 -21.23 57.35
N GLY A 693 -16.95 -21.96 57.05
CA GLY A 693 -16.14 -22.69 58.04
C GLY A 693 -16.72 -24.03 58.54
N THR A 694 -17.91 -24.43 58.08
CA THR A 694 -18.56 -25.70 58.43
C THR A 694 -18.37 -26.74 57.33
N THR A 695 -17.78 -27.90 57.65
CA THR A 695 -17.65 -29.02 56.71
C THR A 695 -19.01 -29.67 56.44
N VAL A 696 -19.34 -29.88 55.17
CA VAL A 696 -20.57 -30.52 54.72
C VAL A 696 -20.39 -32.04 54.69
N ASP A 697 -21.30 -32.78 55.30
CA ASP A 697 -21.34 -34.25 55.19
C ASP A 697 -21.98 -34.64 53.85
N LEU A 698 -21.18 -35.17 52.92
CA LEU A 698 -21.65 -35.63 51.62
C LEU A 698 -22.25 -37.05 51.65
N ASN A 699 -22.17 -37.76 52.79
CA ASN A 699 -22.56 -39.17 52.93
C ASN A 699 -24.04 -39.46 53.18
N ASN A 700 -24.84 -38.42 53.42
CA ASN A 700 -26.28 -38.52 53.64
C ASN A 700 -27.08 -37.77 52.58
#